data_AF-A0A8J3ZV73-F1
#
_entry.id   AF-A0A8J3ZV73-F1
#
_cell.length_a   1.000
_cell.length_b   1.000
_cell.length_c   1.000
_cell.angle_alpha   90.00
_cell.angle_beta   90.00
_cell.angle_gamma   90.00
#
_symmetry.space_group_name_H-M   'P 1'
#
loop_
_entity.id
_entity.type
_entity.pdbx_description
1 polymer ?
#
loop_
_entity_poly.entity_id
_entity_poly.type
_entity_poly.pdbx_seq_one_letter_code
_entity_poly.pdbx_strand_id
1 'polypeptide(L)'
;MSAPDTDDLDSRINRLFPGVVVRKDLVKAVKGNAIVPSYVLEYLLGQYAASDDHATIEAGIETVRRILAEHYVHRGESELVKSTIKERGRHRIIDKVTVTLNDRADVYEAEFANLGVKGVVVGSPTVKAHPKLLVGGVWCICDLEYFHGDDQRTVPWNLGSIKPIQLSTFDLEQYLDARRGFTTDEWIDLLLQSIGFDPALFSRRAKFFQLVRLIPFVERNYNLIELGPKGTGKSHIYSEFSPHGMLISGGEVTVPKLFVNNSNGRIGLVGYWDVVAFDEFAGRKKRTDRALVDIMKNYMANRSFSRGVETLGAEASMVFVGNTSHTVPYMLKNSDLFDELPEAYHDPAYLDRLHHYIPGWEVDIIRGEMFSNGYGFVVDYIAEVLRSMRPEDHSDRYRQHFTLSSDISTRDRDGVHKTFSGLMKILHPGGGATREEIEEILRFAIEGRKRVKDQILRIDSTMAEVRFGYLDTDGTWHGVTTREEDEYPAHYHRTDPRAAPSADGAVPRAAPSADGADPGTAPSAEPVLFEGHREYQEGQRGVSFDALLVPYLRGASQITLVDPYVRMFHQARNLMELVEGIASGKDPADEVVLKLVTVENQDGPERLQKQYEYLLQIKKSAAVLGIVVDVEFAAPQSVHDRSITTDTGWRIVLGRGLDIFQRTSDSPFDLATKYQRYREVKGFGVTYLREDR
;
A
#
# COMPACT_ATOMS: atom_id res chain seq x y z
N MET A 1 -29.89 -35.79 7.55
CA MET A 1 -30.20 -34.39 7.21
C MET A 1 -28.99 -33.83 6.51
N SER A 2 -29.06 -33.73 5.18
CA SER A 2 -28.04 -33.09 4.36
C SER A 2 -27.96 -31.61 4.74
N ALA A 3 -26.73 -31.11 4.90
CA ALA A 3 -26.48 -29.68 5.03
C ALA A 3 -27.02 -28.95 3.79
N PRO A 4 -27.55 -27.73 3.92
CA PRO A 4 -28.03 -26.97 2.78
C PRO A 4 -26.86 -26.68 1.82
N ASP A 5 -27.07 -26.94 0.53
CA ASP A 5 -26.16 -26.61 -0.57
C ASP A 5 -25.83 -25.11 -0.55
N THR A 6 -24.69 -24.72 0.05
CA THR A 6 -24.05 -23.43 -0.21
C THR A 6 -23.45 -23.48 -1.60
N ASP A 7 -24.18 -22.91 -2.56
CA ASP A 7 -23.66 -22.60 -3.89
C ASP A 7 -22.34 -21.84 -3.73
N ASP A 8 -21.24 -22.46 -4.14
CA ASP A 8 -19.87 -21.94 -4.05
C ASP A 8 -19.79 -20.54 -4.69
N LEU A 9 -19.08 -19.60 -4.07
CA LEU A 9 -19.02 -18.19 -4.51
C LEU A 9 -18.62 -18.09 -5.99
N ASP A 10 -17.63 -18.89 -6.40
CA ASP A 10 -17.14 -18.97 -7.78
C ASP A 10 -18.20 -19.47 -8.76
N SER A 11 -19.06 -20.41 -8.36
CA SER A 11 -20.18 -20.88 -9.19
C SER A 11 -21.21 -19.77 -9.43
N ARG A 12 -21.54 -19.01 -8.37
CA ARG A 12 -22.47 -17.88 -8.46
C ARG A 12 -21.90 -16.76 -9.33
N ILE A 13 -20.61 -16.46 -9.19
CA ILE A 13 -19.90 -15.47 -10.01
C ILE A 13 -20.01 -15.83 -11.50
N ASN A 14 -19.68 -17.07 -11.88
CA ASN A 14 -19.76 -17.51 -13.28
C ASN A 14 -21.19 -17.47 -13.83
N ARG A 15 -22.19 -17.84 -13.02
CA ARG A 15 -23.60 -17.81 -13.42
C ARG A 15 -24.13 -16.39 -13.66
N LEU A 16 -23.79 -15.45 -12.79
CA LEU A 16 -24.34 -14.08 -12.85
C LEU A 16 -23.54 -13.15 -13.77
N PHE A 17 -22.25 -13.43 -13.99
CA PHE A 17 -21.36 -12.62 -14.82
C PHE A 17 -20.67 -13.41 -15.94
N PRO A 18 -21.42 -14.09 -16.82
CA PRO A 18 -20.83 -14.90 -17.88
C PRO A 18 -20.00 -14.04 -18.84
N GLY A 19 -18.78 -14.47 -19.14
CA GLY A 19 -17.89 -13.84 -20.12
C GLY A 19 -17.20 -12.55 -19.68
N VAL A 20 -17.43 -12.07 -18.45
CA VAL A 20 -16.77 -10.86 -17.90
C VAL A 20 -15.96 -11.14 -16.62
N VAL A 21 -15.82 -12.42 -16.27
CA VAL A 21 -15.01 -12.91 -15.15
C VAL A 21 -13.99 -13.93 -15.63
N VAL A 22 -12.88 -14.03 -14.92
CA VAL A 22 -11.76 -14.91 -15.24
C VAL A 22 -11.13 -15.44 -13.96
N ARG A 23 -10.61 -16.67 -14.01
CA ARG A 23 -9.81 -17.22 -12.92
C ARG A 23 -8.46 -16.53 -12.81
N LYS A 24 -8.15 -16.01 -11.62
CA LYS A 24 -6.99 -15.13 -11.40
C LYS A 24 -5.64 -15.85 -11.33
N ASP A 25 -5.63 -17.14 -11.01
CA ASP A 25 -4.45 -17.99 -11.06
C ASP A 25 -3.89 -18.16 -12.49
N LEU A 26 -4.77 -18.18 -13.49
CA LEU A 26 -4.40 -18.38 -14.89
C LEU A 26 -3.50 -17.27 -15.44
N VAL A 27 -3.68 -16.04 -14.95
CA VAL A 27 -2.84 -14.89 -15.34
C VAL A 27 -1.38 -15.19 -15.02
N LYS A 28 -1.09 -15.77 -13.85
CA LYS A 28 0.27 -16.16 -13.48
C LYS A 28 0.80 -17.30 -14.35
N ALA A 29 -0.03 -18.28 -14.67
CA ALA A 29 0.35 -19.42 -15.51
C ALA A 29 0.70 -19.00 -16.95
N VAL A 30 0.10 -17.92 -17.46
CA VAL A 30 0.33 -17.40 -18.81
C VAL A 30 1.45 -16.36 -18.87
N LYS A 31 1.60 -15.53 -17.84
CA LYS A 31 2.54 -14.39 -17.83
C LYS A 31 3.97 -14.80 -18.19
N GLY A 32 4.45 -15.94 -17.67
CA GLY A 32 5.78 -16.47 -18.00
C GLY A 32 6.87 -15.38 -17.90
N ASN A 33 7.65 -15.21 -18.98
CA ASN A 33 8.63 -14.13 -19.14
C ASN A 33 8.12 -12.93 -19.97
N ALA A 34 6.85 -12.93 -20.39
CA ALA A 34 6.31 -11.86 -21.23
C ALA A 34 6.08 -10.60 -20.40
N ILE A 35 6.66 -9.47 -20.83
CA ILE A 35 6.52 -8.16 -20.18
C ILE A 35 5.22 -7.49 -20.66
N VAL A 36 4.11 -8.19 -20.49
CA VAL A 36 2.77 -7.74 -20.90
C VAL A 36 1.99 -7.36 -19.63
N PRO A 37 1.28 -6.22 -19.62
CA PRO A 37 0.44 -5.84 -18.49
C PRO A 37 -0.64 -6.89 -18.21
N SER A 38 -1.00 -7.05 -16.93
CA SER A 38 -1.87 -8.13 -16.49
C SER A 38 -3.28 -8.04 -17.11
N TYR A 39 -3.80 -6.82 -17.31
CA TYR A 39 -5.10 -6.61 -17.98
C TYR A 39 -5.12 -7.07 -19.45
N VAL A 40 -3.99 -7.06 -20.16
CA VAL A 40 -3.91 -7.59 -21.54
C VAL A 40 -4.00 -9.12 -21.51
N LEU A 41 -3.34 -9.75 -20.54
CA LEU A 41 -3.41 -11.21 -20.35
C LEU A 41 -4.83 -11.63 -19.99
N GLU A 42 -5.48 -10.91 -19.07
CA GLU A 42 -6.86 -11.17 -18.68
C GLU A 42 -7.84 -10.99 -19.83
N TYR A 43 -7.65 -9.99 -20.69
CA TYR A 43 -8.48 -9.82 -21.89
C TYR A 43 -8.35 -11.01 -22.85
N LEU A 44 -7.13 -11.50 -23.09
CA LEU A 44 -6.91 -12.67 -23.93
C LEU A 44 -7.49 -13.93 -23.29
N LEU A 45 -7.29 -14.13 -21.98
CA LEU A 45 -7.86 -15.26 -21.25
C LEU A 45 -9.39 -15.21 -21.23
N GLY A 46 -10.00 -14.04 -21.09
CA GLY A 46 -11.45 -13.86 -21.19
C GLY A 46 -12.01 -14.19 -22.57
N GLN A 47 -11.19 -14.16 -23.64
CA GLN A 47 -11.64 -14.56 -24.99
C GLN A 47 -11.49 -16.05 -25.26
N TYR A 48 -10.43 -16.68 -24.75
CA TYR A 48 -10.07 -18.06 -25.12
C TYR A 48 -10.24 -19.08 -23.98
N ALA A 49 -10.43 -18.65 -22.74
CA ALA A 49 -10.52 -19.48 -21.54
C ALA A 49 -11.71 -19.10 -20.62
N ALA A 50 -12.79 -18.54 -21.17
CA ALA A 50 -14.00 -18.15 -20.44
C ALA A 50 -14.97 -19.33 -20.19
N SER A 51 -14.46 -20.46 -19.72
CA SER A 51 -15.23 -21.67 -19.39
C SER A 51 -14.89 -22.14 -17.97
N ASP A 52 -15.78 -22.93 -17.37
CA ASP A 52 -15.55 -23.66 -16.11
C ASP A 52 -15.02 -25.09 -16.35
N ASP A 53 -15.06 -25.58 -17.59
CA ASP A 53 -14.47 -26.86 -17.99
C ASP A 53 -12.94 -26.80 -18.05
N HIS A 54 -12.28 -27.70 -17.32
CA HIS A 54 -10.82 -27.74 -17.17
C HIS A 54 -10.10 -27.96 -18.50
N ALA A 55 -10.64 -28.80 -19.38
CA ALA A 55 -10.03 -29.08 -20.69
C ALA A 55 -10.09 -27.85 -21.61
N THR A 56 -11.23 -27.15 -21.60
CA THR A 56 -11.40 -25.89 -22.35
C THR A 56 -10.46 -24.80 -21.82
N ILE A 57 -10.29 -24.70 -20.50
CA ILE A 57 -9.35 -23.75 -19.88
C ILE A 57 -7.91 -24.03 -20.32
N GLU A 58 -7.44 -25.28 -20.27
CA GLU A 58 -6.08 -25.65 -20.69
C GLU A 58 -5.82 -25.33 -22.17
N ALA A 59 -6.74 -25.69 -23.05
CA ALA A 59 -6.65 -25.34 -24.48
C ALA A 59 -6.65 -23.82 -24.71
N GLY A 60 -7.43 -23.09 -23.91
CA GLY A 60 -7.43 -21.62 -23.90
C GLY A 60 -6.09 -21.03 -23.50
N ILE A 61 -5.47 -21.55 -22.43
CA ILE A 61 -4.14 -21.13 -21.96
C ILE A 61 -3.08 -21.35 -23.03
N GLU A 62 -3.06 -22.53 -23.69
CA GLU A 62 -2.13 -22.82 -24.78
C GLU A 62 -2.33 -21.87 -25.96
N THR A 63 -3.58 -21.56 -26.29
CA THR A 63 -3.92 -20.59 -27.35
C THR A 63 -3.39 -19.20 -27.02
N VAL A 64 -3.58 -18.73 -25.79
CA VAL A 64 -3.07 -17.42 -25.36
C VAL A 64 -1.54 -17.39 -25.37
N ARG A 65 -0.87 -18.45 -24.88
CA ARG A 65 0.60 -18.56 -24.94
C ARG A 65 1.11 -18.48 -26.38
N ARG A 66 0.45 -19.16 -27.32
CA ARG A 66 0.79 -19.11 -28.75
C ARG A 66 0.60 -17.70 -29.32
N ILE A 67 -0.53 -17.04 -29.03
CA ILE A 67 -0.80 -15.66 -29.47
C ILE A 67 0.29 -14.70 -28.98
N LEU A 68 0.69 -14.82 -27.71
CA LEU A 68 1.76 -13.99 -27.16
C LEU A 68 3.09 -14.30 -27.82
N ALA A 69 3.47 -15.58 -27.97
CA ALA A 69 4.73 -15.96 -28.59
C ALA A 69 4.84 -15.51 -30.06
N GLU A 70 3.73 -15.53 -30.82
CA GLU A 70 3.73 -15.21 -32.24
C GLU A 70 3.53 -13.72 -32.53
N HIS A 71 2.76 -12.99 -31.71
CA HIS A 71 2.32 -11.63 -32.04
C HIS A 71 2.86 -10.57 -31.09
N TYR A 72 3.31 -10.90 -29.89
CA TYR A 72 3.87 -9.89 -28.98
C TYR A 72 5.22 -9.37 -29.49
N VAL A 73 5.36 -8.05 -29.56
CA VAL A 73 6.61 -7.44 -30.01
C VAL A 73 7.55 -7.24 -28.83
N HIS A 74 8.59 -8.06 -28.73
CA HIS A 74 9.73 -7.80 -27.86
C HIS A 74 10.63 -6.72 -28.47
N ARG A 75 10.94 -5.66 -27.70
CA ARG A 75 11.79 -4.55 -28.18
C ARG A 75 13.12 -4.99 -28.79
N GLY A 76 13.76 -5.99 -28.17
CA GLY A 76 15.04 -6.54 -28.65
C GLY A 76 14.94 -7.32 -29.96
N GLU A 77 13.73 -7.76 -30.34
CA GLU A 77 13.46 -8.56 -31.55
C GLU A 77 12.67 -7.75 -32.59
N SER A 78 12.53 -6.44 -32.39
CA SER A 78 11.73 -5.56 -33.26
C SER A 78 12.13 -5.65 -34.74
N GLU A 79 13.43 -5.73 -35.06
CA GLU A 79 13.91 -5.89 -36.44
C GLU A 79 13.55 -7.25 -37.06
N LEU A 80 13.50 -8.32 -36.26
CA LEU A 80 13.06 -9.63 -36.73
C LEU A 80 11.57 -9.61 -37.09
N VAL A 81 10.75 -8.97 -36.25
CA VAL A 81 9.32 -8.78 -36.51
C VAL A 81 9.10 -7.90 -37.75
N LYS A 82 9.87 -6.81 -37.92
CA LYS A 82 9.81 -5.98 -39.14
C LYS A 82 10.16 -6.77 -40.40
N SER A 83 11.22 -7.58 -40.34
CA SER A 83 11.59 -8.49 -41.44
C SER A 83 10.47 -9.47 -41.75
N THR A 84 9.84 -10.05 -40.72
CA THR A 84 8.70 -10.96 -40.88
C THR A 84 7.51 -10.29 -41.56
N ILE A 85 7.17 -9.05 -41.17
CA ILE A 85 6.10 -8.28 -41.84
C ILE A 85 6.46 -8.02 -43.30
N LYS A 86 7.70 -7.64 -43.59
CA LYS A 86 8.17 -7.39 -44.96
C LYS A 86 8.07 -8.64 -45.84
N GLU A 87 8.60 -9.77 -45.38
CA GLU A 87 8.63 -11.02 -46.16
C GLU A 87 7.24 -11.63 -46.35
N ARG A 88 6.35 -11.50 -45.35
CA ARG A 88 4.96 -11.99 -45.42
C ARG A 88 3.98 -10.99 -46.04
N GLY A 89 4.39 -9.74 -46.24
CA GLY A 89 3.55 -8.61 -46.64
C GLY A 89 2.61 -8.08 -45.54
N ARG A 90 2.10 -8.97 -44.67
CA ARG A 90 1.24 -8.63 -43.54
C ARG A 90 1.56 -9.49 -42.33
N HIS A 91 1.50 -8.91 -41.13
CA HIS A 91 1.57 -9.65 -39.89
C HIS A 91 0.74 -9.01 -38.78
N ARG A 92 0.21 -9.85 -37.90
CA ARG A 92 -0.47 -9.40 -36.69
C ARG A 92 0.53 -9.20 -35.57
N ILE A 93 0.39 -8.09 -34.85
CA ILE A 93 1.24 -7.76 -33.71
C ILE A 93 0.40 -7.28 -32.51
N ILE A 94 0.97 -7.41 -31.31
CA ILE A 94 0.49 -6.83 -30.06
C ILE A 94 1.54 -5.83 -29.60
N ASP A 95 1.17 -4.54 -29.58
CA ASP A 95 2.05 -3.44 -29.20
C ASP A 95 1.25 -2.30 -28.58
N LYS A 96 1.94 -1.41 -27.85
CA LYS A 96 1.40 -0.17 -27.35
C LYS A 96 1.48 0.91 -28.44
N VAL A 97 0.33 1.39 -28.89
CA VAL A 97 0.20 2.33 -30.01
C VAL A 97 -0.20 3.71 -29.51
N THR A 98 0.56 4.73 -29.88
CA THR A 98 0.22 6.14 -29.65
C THR A 98 -0.05 6.80 -31.00
N VAL A 99 -1.00 7.72 -31.07
CA VAL A 99 -1.35 8.46 -32.29
C VAL A 99 -1.09 9.94 -32.06
N THR A 100 -0.65 10.66 -33.09
CA THR A 100 -0.51 12.12 -33.08
C THR A 100 -1.12 12.70 -34.34
N LEU A 101 -1.57 13.96 -34.29
CA LEU A 101 -1.96 14.70 -35.48
C LEU A 101 -0.71 15.31 -36.12
N ASN A 102 -0.44 14.95 -37.38
CA ASN A 102 0.51 15.65 -38.23
C ASN A 102 -0.24 16.77 -38.96
N ASP A 103 -0.16 17.98 -38.43
CA ASP A 103 -0.82 19.18 -38.93
C ASP A 103 -0.32 19.64 -40.32
N ARG A 104 0.92 19.30 -40.67
CA ARG A 104 1.49 19.62 -41.99
C ARG A 104 0.93 18.74 -43.10
N ALA A 105 0.68 17.48 -42.80
CA ALA A 105 0.17 16.49 -43.74
C ALA A 105 -1.34 16.25 -43.61
N ASP A 106 -1.99 16.88 -42.63
CA ASP A 106 -3.42 16.74 -42.28
C ASP A 106 -3.84 15.27 -42.10
N VAL A 107 -3.00 14.50 -41.41
CA VAL A 107 -3.25 13.08 -41.12
C VAL A 107 -2.93 12.72 -39.68
N TYR A 108 -3.59 11.69 -39.17
CA TYR A 108 -3.19 11.06 -37.91
C TYR A 108 -2.13 10.01 -38.17
N GLU A 109 -1.06 10.01 -37.36
CA GLU A 109 0.06 9.08 -37.47
C GLU A 109 0.22 8.29 -36.18
N ALA A 110 0.32 6.97 -36.29
CA ALA A 110 0.63 6.06 -35.20
C ALA A 110 2.14 5.85 -35.03
N GLU A 111 2.53 5.72 -33.77
CA GLU A 111 3.83 5.28 -33.27
C GLU A 111 3.63 4.01 -32.43
N PHE A 112 4.39 2.97 -32.79
CA PHE A 112 4.39 1.66 -32.15
C PHE A 112 5.58 1.58 -31.18
N ALA A 113 5.30 1.45 -29.88
CA ALA A 113 6.31 1.63 -28.84
C ALA A 113 7.38 0.53 -28.81
N ASN A 114 7.02 -0.72 -29.08
CA ASN A 114 7.95 -1.84 -29.05
C ASN A 114 8.54 -2.15 -30.42
N LEU A 115 7.73 -2.05 -31.49
CA LEU A 115 8.21 -2.22 -32.86
C LEU A 115 9.09 -1.05 -33.31
N GLY A 116 8.89 0.15 -32.74
CA GLY A 116 9.67 1.35 -33.06
C GLY A 116 9.35 1.94 -34.44
N VAL A 117 8.18 1.62 -35.01
CA VAL A 117 7.70 2.18 -36.28
C VAL A 117 6.88 3.44 -35.99
N LYS A 118 7.09 4.48 -36.80
CA LYS A 118 6.43 5.79 -36.69
C LYS A 118 5.87 6.22 -38.04
N GLY A 119 4.94 7.17 -38.04
CA GLY A 119 4.39 7.76 -39.26
C GLY A 119 3.37 6.86 -39.97
N VAL A 120 2.80 5.87 -39.27
CA VAL A 120 1.80 4.97 -39.86
C VAL A 120 0.46 5.68 -39.88
N VAL A 121 -0.10 5.94 -41.06
CA VAL A 121 -1.36 6.70 -41.17
C VAL A 121 -2.53 5.94 -40.54
N VAL A 122 -3.35 6.65 -39.75
CA VAL A 122 -4.56 6.14 -39.10
C VAL A 122 -5.77 6.93 -39.56
N GLY A 123 -6.86 6.24 -39.90
CA GLY A 123 -8.11 6.88 -40.29
C GLY A 123 -8.75 7.67 -39.14
N SER A 124 -9.28 8.86 -39.44
CA SER A 124 -9.97 9.71 -38.46
C SER A 124 -11.14 9.02 -37.72
N PRO A 125 -11.95 8.13 -38.34
CA PRO A 125 -13.00 7.39 -37.62
C PRO A 125 -12.45 6.55 -36.46
N THR A 126 -11.32 5.88 -36.67
CA THR A 126 -10.64 5.08 -35.64
C THR A 126 -10.19 5.94 -34.46
N VAL A 127 -9.59 7.10 -34.75
CA VAL A 127 -9.12 8.02 -33.72
C VAL A 127 -10.30 8.61 -32.92
N LYS A 128 -11.41 8.93 -33.61
CA LYS A 128 -12.64 9.41 -32.96
C LYS A 128 -13.28 8.36 -32.05
N ALA A 129 -13.26 7.09 -32.46
CA ALA A 129 -13.76 5.98 -31.66
C ALA A 129 -12.86 5.68 -30.46
N HIS A 130 -11.55 5.91 -30.58
CA HIS A 130 -10.55 5.58 -29.57
C HIS A 130 -9.64 6.79 -29.24
N PRO A 131 -10.18 7.87 -28.65
CA PRO A 131 -9.44 9.12 -28.44
C PRO A 131 -8.21 8.95 -27.53
N LYS A 132 -8.19 7.91 -26.68
CA LYS A 132 -7.05 7.58 -25.81
C LYS A 132 -5.75 7.28 -26.57
N LEU A 133 -5.84 6.89 -27.84
CA LEU A 133 -4.65 6.72 -28.68
C LEU A 133 -3.81 8.01 -28.72
N LEU A 134 -4.40 9.20 -28.55
CA LEU A 134 -3.73 10.49 -28.72
C LEU A 134 -2.82 10.97 -27.57
N VAL A 135 -2.78 10.27 -26.43
CA VAL A 135 -2.27 10.88 -25.18
C VAL A 135 -1.12 10.12 -24.53
N GLY A 136 -1.24 8.80 -24.44
CA GLY A 136 -0.25 7.98 -23.73
C GLY A 136 -0.10 6.56 -24.27
N GLY A 137 -0.76 6.30 -25.40
CA GLY A 137 -0.80 5.04 -26.11
C GLY A 137 -1.62 3.94 -25.43
N VAL A 138 -2.27 3.10 -26.24
CA VAL A 138 -3.12 1.99 -25.79
C VAL A 138 -2.55 0.70 -26.35
N TRP A 139 -2.59 -0.39 -25.57
CA TRP A 139 -2.25 -1.71 -26.09
C TRP A 139 -3.27 -2.15 -27.13
N CYS A 140 -2.79 -2.52 -28.31
CA CYS A 140 -3.63 -2.86 -29.44
C CYS A 140 -3.15 -4.16 -30.07
N ILE A 141 -4.10 -4.92 -30.60
CA ILE A 141 -3.85 -5.94 -31.60
C ILE A 141 -3.94 -5.22 -32.96
N CYS A 142 -2.83 -5.17 -33.69
CA CYS A 142 -2.75 -4.49 -34.97
C CYS A 142 -2.36 -5.46 -36.07
N ASP A 143 -3.00 -5.33 -37.24
CA ASP A 143 -2.50 -5.96 -38.45
C ASP A 143 -1.70 -4.90 -39.20
N LEU A 144 -0.38 -5.10 -39.28
CA LEU A 144 0.54 -4.22 -40.01
C LEU A 144 0.91 -4.83 -41.34
N GLU A 145 0.96 -3.96 -42.34
CA GLU A 145 1.32 -4.28 -43.71
C GLU A 145 2.56 -3.48 -44.11
N TYR A 146 3.42 -4.10 -44.92
CA TYR A 146 4.60 -3.43 -45.46
C TYR A 146 4.54 -3.41 -46.98
N PHE A 147 4.48 -2.21 -47.54
CA PHE A 147 4.49 -1.99 -48.99
C PHE A 147 5.48 -0.88 -49.34
N HIS A 148 6.52 -1.22 -50.10
CA HIS A 148 7.51 -0.25 -50.56
C HIS A 148 7.09 0.27 -51.94
N GLY A 149 6.62 1.52 -52.00
CA GLY A 149 6.35 2.23 -53.26
C GLY A 149 7.59 2.92 -53.85
N ASP A 150 7.49 3.43 -55.08
CA ASP A 150 8.56 4.17 -55.75
C ASP A 150 8.75 5.61 -55.20
N ASP A 151 7.76 6.13 -54.44
CA ASP A 151 7.84 7.45 -53.80
C ASP A 151 8.52 7.38 -52.43
N GLN A 152 9.75 7.90 -52.36
CA GLN A 152 10.58 7.96 -51.16
C GLN A 152 9.96 8.78 -50.00
N ARG A 153 8.90 9.55 -50.23
CA ARG A 153 8.19 10.31 -49.18
C ARG A 153 7.13 9.50 -48.43
N THR A 154 6.75 8.33 -48.94
CA THR A 154 5.73 7.49 -48.30
C THR A 154 6.37 6.55 -47.28
N VAL A 155 5.85 6.55 -46.06
CA VAL A 155 6.23 5.57 -45.04
C VAL A 155 5.73 4.20 -45.53
N PRO A 156 6.59 3.18 -45.67
CA PRO A 156 6.21 1.90 -46.27
C PRO A 156 5.32 1.03 -45.37
N TRP A 157 4.99 1.52 -44.18
CA TRP A 157 4.20 0.83 -43.17
C TRP A 157 2.75 1.30 -43.25
N ASN A 158 1.84 0.38 -43.51
CA ASN A 158 0.41 0.64 -43.59
C ASN A 158 -0.32 -0.09 -42.47
N LEU A 159 -1.33 0.57 -41.90
CA LEU A 159 -2.19 -0.02 -40.89
C LEU A 159 -3.36 -0.73 -41.57
N GLY A 160 -3.37 -2.07 -41.53
CA GLY A 160 -4.50 -2.85 -42.02
C GLY A 160 -5.68 -2.79 -41.06
N SER A 161 -5.44 -3.03 -39.76
CA SER A 161 -6.44 -2.84 -38.72
C SER A 161 -5.79 -2.53 -37.37
N ILE A 162 -6.53 -1.85 -36.50
CA ILE A 162 -6.15 -1.60 -35.11
C ILE A 162 -7.36 -1.91 -34.23
N LYS A 163 -7.17 -2.82 -33.28
CA LYS A 163 -8.15 -3.15 -32.26
C LYS A 163 -7.53 -2.91 -30.89
N PRO A 164 -7.92 -1.84 -30.19
CA PRO A 164 -7.54 -1.66 -28.79
C PRO A 164 -7.94 -2.89 -27.97
N ILE A 165 -7.06 -3.31 -27.07
CA ILE A 165 -7.32 -4.39 -26.11
C ILE A 165 -8.22 -3.80 -25.02
N GLN A 166 -9.52 -3.73 -25.34
CA GLN A 166 -10.61 -3.28 -24.48
C GLN A 166 -11.84 -4.15 -24.76
N LEU A 167 -12.68 -4.37 -23.75
CA LEU A 167 -13.96 -5.08 -23.89
C LEU A 167 -14.92 -4.27 -24.76
N SER A 168 -15.59 -4.98 -25.68
CA SER A 168 -16.42 -4.39 -26.73
C SER A 168 -17.85 -4.06 -26.31
N THR A 169 -18.29 -4.48 -25.11
CA THR A 169 -19.68 -4.31 -24.67
C THR A 169 -19.73 -4.22 -23.15
N PHE A 170 -20.07 -3.04 -22.63
CA PHE A 170 -20.29 -2.77 -21.22
C PHE A 170 -21.78 -2.44 -21.03
N ASP A 171 -22.43 -3.12 -20.08
CA ASP A 171 -23.83 -2.90 -19.70
C ASP A 171 -23.89 -2.65 -18.18
N LEU A 172 -24.19 -1.40 -17.80
CA LEU A 172 -24.28 -1.00 -16.41
C LEU A 172 -25.53 -1.58 -15.73
N GLU A 173 -26.67 -1.66 -16.42
CA GLU A 173 -27.91 -2.16 -15.83
C GLU A 173 -27.79 -3.64 -15.49
N GLN A 174 -27.20 -4.44 -16.39
CA GLN A 174 -26.89 -5.84 -16.12
C GLN A 174 -25.99 -6.00 -14.88
N TYR A 175 -24.99 -5.13 -14.73
CA TYR A 175 -24.10 -5.14 -13.57
C TYR A 175 -24.85 -4.83 -12.27
N LEU A 176 -25.69 -3.79 -12.28
CA LEU A 176 -26.50 -3.39 -11.11
C LEU A 176 -27.48 -4.48 -10.68
N ASP A 177 -28.12 -5.15 -11.64
CA ASP A 177 -29.06 -6.23 -11.35
C ASP A 177 -28.35 -7.50 -10.87
N ALA A 178 -27.24 -7.89 -11.49
CA ALA A 178 -26.43 -9.01 -11.06
C ALA A 178 -25.86 -8.79 -9.64
N ARG A 179 -25.45 -7.55 -9.30
CA ARG A 179 -25.01 -7.17 -7.94
C ARG A 179 -26.04 -7.53 -6.86
N ARG A 180 -27.34 -7.45 -7.15
CA ARG A 180 -28.41 -7.78 -6.18
C ARG A 180 -28.41 -9.27 -5.77
N GLY A 181 -27.77 -10.13 -6.55
CA GLY A 181 -27.63 -11.57 -6.25
C GLY A 181 -26.57 -11.92 -5.20
N PHE A 182 -25.87 -10.93 -4.66
CA PHE A 182 -24.78 -11.11 -3.68
C PHE A 182 -25.10 -10.38 -2.37
N THR A 183 -24.74 -11.01 -1.25
CA THR A 183 -24.58 -10.30 0.02
C THR A 183 -23.41 -9.31 -0.07
N THR A 184 -23.34 -8.35 0.85
CA THR A 184 -22.24 -7.37 0.88
C THR A 184 -20.88 -8.03 1.13
N ASP A 185 -20.84 -9.07 1.96
CA ASP A 185 -19.60 -9.81 2.23
C ASP A 185 -19.11 -10.58 0.99
N GLU A 186 -19.99 -11.34 0.34
CA GLU A 186 -19.67 -12.04 -0.92
C GLU A 186 -19.26 -11.05 -2.02
N TRP A 187 -19.90 -9.89 -2.07
CA TRP A 187 -19.58 -8.85 -3.04
C TRP A 187 -18.20 -8.26 -2.82
N ILE A 188 -17.85 -7.97 -1.57
CA ILE A 188 -16.52 -7.51 -1.19
C ILE A 188 -15.50 -8.58 -1.58
N ASP A 189 -15.76 -9.85 -1.29
CA ASP A 189 -14.86 -10.95 -1.62
C ASP A 189 -14.59 -11.04 -3.13
N LEU A 190 -15.64 -10.94 -3.96
CA LEU A 190 -15.51 -10.84 -5.42
C LEU A 190 -14.67 -9.63 -5.85
N LEU A 191 -14.85 -8.46 -5.23
CA LEU A 191 -14.04 -7.27 -5.55
C LEU A 191 -12.55 -7.48 -5.18
N LEU A 192 -12.25 -8.14 -4.05
CA LEU A 192 -10.88 -8.50 -3.68
C LEU A 192 -10.27 -9.51 -4.66
N GLN A 193 -11.01 -10.54 -5.04
CA GLN A 193 -10.57 -11.49 -6.06
C GLN A 193 -10.31 -10.77 -7.39
N SER A 194 -11.15 -9.79 -7.75
CA SER A 194 -11.01 -9.00 -8.98
C SER A 194 -9.72 -8.18 -9.04
N ILE A 195 -9.24 -7.66 -7.90
CA ILE A 195 -7.93 -6.99 -7.79
C ILE A 195 -6.76 -7.97 -7.57
N GLY A 196 -7.06 -9.28 -7.48
CA GLY A 196 -6.09 -10.37 -7.44
C GLY A 196 -5.80 -10.96 -6.06
N PHE A 197 -6.48 -10.54 -4.99
CA PHE A 197 -6.21 -11.01 -3.62
C PHE A 197 -7.19 -12.08 -3.15
N ASP A 198 -6.69 -13.02 -2.34
CA ASP A 198 -7.52 -14.01 -1.65
C ASP A 198 -8.23 -13.36 -0.46
N PRO A 199 -9.57 -13.18 -0.50
CA PRO A 199 -10.31 -12.51 0.56
C PRO A 199 -10.24 -13.22 1.93
N ALA A 200 -9.94 -14.52 1.98
CA ALA A 200 -9.88 -15.27 3.24
C ALA A 200 -8.69 -14.84 4.13
N LEU A 201 -7.66 -14.24 3.52
CA LEU A 201 -6.45 -13.80 4.22
C LEU A 201 -6.52 -12.35 4.72
N PHE A 202 -7.64 -11.65 4.49
CA PHE A 202 -7.83 -10.25 4.87
C PHE A 202 -8.93 -10.10 5.92
N SER A 203 -8.66 -9.30 6.94
CA SER A 203 -9.70 -8.82 7.85
C SER A 203 -10.67 -7.88 7.12
N ARG A 204 -11.88 -7.67 7.66
CA ARG A 204 -12.87 -6.71 7.15
C ARG A 204 -12.25 -5.31 6.92
N ARG A 205 -11.46 -4.84 7.88
CA ARG A 205 -10.75 -3.55 7.80
C ARG A 205 -9.70 -3.52 6.69
N ALA A 206 -8.91 -4.59 6.55
CA ALA A 206 -7.90 -4.68 5.50
C ALA A 206 -8.54 -4.71 4.10
N LYS A 207 -9.71 -5.35 3.95
CA LYS A 207 -10.53 -5.33 2.74
C LYS A 207 -10.95 -3.90 2.38
N PHE A 208 -11.44 -3.12 3.34
CA PHE A 208 -11.81 -1.71 3.11
C PHE A 208 -10.63 -0.84 2.63
N PHE A 209 -9.42 -1.03 3.17
CA PHE A 209 -8.24 -0.31 2.65
C PHE A 209 -7.98 -0.60 1.17
N GLN A 210 -8.16 -1.86 0.73
CA GLN A 210 -8.03 -2.18 -0.69
C GLN A 210 -9.13 -1.51 -1.54
N LEU A 211 -10.35 -1.42 -1.02
CA LEU A 211 -11.46 -0.76 -1.71
C LEU A 211 -11.27 0.76 -1.79
N VAL A 212 -10.69 1.40 -0.78
CA VAL A 212 -10.35 2.84 -0.85
C VAL A 212 -9.38 3.13 -2.00
N ARG A 213 -8.44 2.22 -2.29
CA ARG A 213 -7.53 2.36 -3.45
C ARG A 213 -8.28 2.37 -4.80
N LEU A 214 -9.53 1.87 -4.84
CA LEU A 214 -10.37 1.92 -6.04
C LEU A 214 -11.18 3.21 -6.18
N ILE A 215 -11.38 3.96 -5.09
CA ILE A 215 -12.17 5.20 -5.10
C ILE A 215 -11.67 6.22 -6.14
N PRO A 216 -10.36 6.45 -6.34
CA PRO A 216 -9.87 7.35 -7.39
C PRO A 216 -10.46 7.07 -8.78
N PHE A 217 -10.79 5.81 -9.09
CA PHE A 217 -11.39 5.41 -10.37
C PHE A 217 -12.91 5.64 -10.44
N VAL A 218 -13.61 5.61 -9.30
CA VAL A 218 -15.08 5.76 -9.23
C VAL A 218 -15.56 7.15 -8.81
N GLU A 219 -14.68 7.98 -8.28
CA GLU A 219 -14.99 9.31 -7.77
C GLU A 219 -14.12 10.37 -8.46
N ARG A 220 -14.73 11.50 -8.85
CA ARG A 220 -14.04 12.54 -9.61
C ARG A 220 -13.17 13.40 -8.69
N ASN A 221 -11.95 13.68 -9.15
CA ASN A 221 -11.01 14.55 -8.44
C ASN A 221 -10.85 14.11 -6.96
N TYR A 222 -10.68 12.81 -6.73
CA TYR A 222 -10.46 12.26 -5.40
C TYR A 222 -8.96 12.20 -5.10
N ASN A 223 -8.52 13.06 -4.18
CA ASN A 223 -7.15 13.16 -3.71
C ASN A 223 -6.89 12.18 -2.55
N LEU A 224 -6.05 11.18 -2.79
CA LEU A 224 -5.73 10.10 -1.86
C LEU A 224 -4.24 10.11 -1.53
N ILE A 225 -3.88 9.81 -0.28
CA ILE A 225 -2.50 9.55 0.09
C ILE A 225 -2.38 8.21 0.82
N GLU A 226 -1.33 7.47 0.51
CA GLU A 226 -0.95 6.24 1.20
C GLU A 226 0.54 6.27 1.54
N LEU A 227 0.85 6.27 2.84
CA LEU A 227 2.21 6.17 3.35
C LEU A 227 2.33 4.94 4.26
N GLY A 228 3.40 4.17 4.09
CA GLY A 228 3.68 3.04 4.98
C GLY A 228 4.84 2.17 4.53
N PRO A 229 5.11 1.05 5.21
CA PRO A 229 6.27 0.19 4.96
C PRO A 229 6.36 -0.34 3.51
N LYS A 230 7.57 -0.68 3.07
CA LYS A 230 7.80 -1.25 1.74
C LYS A 230 7.12 -2.62 1.60
N GLY A 231 6.64 -2.94 0.38
CA GLY A 231 6.09 -4.27 0.06
C GLY A 231 4.58 -4.46 0.26
N THR A 232 3.83 -3.38 0.53
CA THR A 232 2.36 -3.42 0.75
C THR A 232 1.52 -3.25 -0.52
N GLY A 233 2.15 -3.33 -1.71
CA GLY A 233 1.48 -3.24 -3.02
C GLY A 233 0.86 -1.89 -3.39
N LYS A 234 1.26 -0.81 -2.71
CA LYS A 234 0.67 0.53 -2.84
C LYS A 234 0.57 1.04 -4.28
N SER A 235 1.56 0.75 -5.12
CA SER A 235 1.65 1.26 -6.49
C SER A 235 1.00 0.32 -7.52
N HIS A 236 0.77 -0.95 -7.17
CA HIS A 236 0.34 -2.00 -8.10
C HIS A 236 -1.04 -1.72 -8.73
N ILE A 237 -2.01 -1.27 -7.91
CA ILE A 237 -3.36 -0.96 -8.40
C ILE A 237 -3.30 0.13 -9.48
N TYR A 238 -2.51 1.18 -9.29
CA TYR A 238 -2.49 2.31 -10.22
C TYR A 238 -1.71 2.05 -11.51
N SER A 239 -0.91 0.98 -11.58
CA SER A 239 -0.21 0.56 -12.80
C SER A 239 -0.91 -0.57 -13.56
N GLU A 240 -1.58 -1.49 -12.86
CA GLU A 240 -2.06 -2.76 -13.46
C GLU A 240 -3.59 -2.91 -13.47
N PHE A 241 -4.33 -2.18 -12.63
CA PHE A 241 -5.78 -2.39 -12.43
C PHE A 241 -6.67 -1.61 -13.39
N SER A 242 -6.15 -0.68 -14.20
CA SER A 242 -7.05 0.09 -15.08
C SER A 242 -6.31 0.72 -16.25
N PRO A 243 -6.90 0.69 -17.47
CA PRO A 243 -6.42 1.48 -18.59
C PRO A 243 -6.81 2.98 -18.47
N HIS A 244 -7.42 3.40 -17.36
CA HIS A 244 -7.76 4.80 -17.05
C HIS A 244 -6.82 5.43 -16.02
N GLY A 245 -5.82 4.69 -15.52
CA GLY A 245 -4.81 5.18 -14.58
C GLY A 245 -3.43 5.37 -15.22
N MET A 246 -2.69 6.37 -14.73
CA MET A 246 -1.29 6.59 -15.07
C MET A 246 -0.46 6.67 -13.78
N LEU A 247 0.51 5.76 -13.62
CA LEU A 247 1.51 5.81 -12.56
C LEU A 247 2.76 6.57 -13.03
N ILE A 248 3.19 7.55 -12.23
CA ILE A 248 4.41 8.31 -12.45
C ILE A 248 5.42 7.95 -11.37
N SER A 249 6.50 7.28 -11.76
CA SER A 249 7.62 6.95 -10.87
C SER A 249 8.71 8.02 -10.92
N GLY A 250 9.39 8.27 -9.80
CA GLY A 250 10.67 9.01 -9.79
C GLY A 250 10.63 10.48 -9.41
N GLY A 251 9.57 10.99 -8.77
CA GLY A 251 9.57 12.27 -8.03
C GLY A 251 9.68 13.58 -8.84
N GLU A 252 10.14 13.55 -10.09
CA GLU A 252 10.28 14.76 -10.92
C GLU A 252 9.14 14.86 -11.94
N VAL A 253 8.03 15.46 -11.49
CA VAL A 253 6.92 15.86 -12.37
C VAL A 253 6.99 17.36 -12.59
N THR A 254 6.76 17.80 -13.83
CA THR A 254 6.78 19.21 -14.22
C THR A 254 5.37 19.69 -14.52
N VAL A 255 5.13 21.00 -14.39
CA VAL A 255 3.84 21.63 -14.73
C VAL A 255 3.38 21.28 -16.15
N PRO A 256 4.24 21.33 -17.20
CA PRO A 256 3.83 20.96 -18.57
C PRO A 256 3.37 19.52 -18.73
N LYS A 257 3.97 18.59 -17.97
CA LYS A 257 3.61 17.17 -18.04
C LYS A 257 2.29 16.91 -17.33
N LEU A 258 2.04 17.56 -16.20
CA LEU A 258 0.84 17.31 -15.40
C LEU A 258 -0.38 18.09 -15.92
N PHE A 259 -0.22 19.39 -16.22
CA PHE A 259 -1.33 20.31 -16.47
C PHE A 259 -1.42 20.82 -17.90
N VAL A 260 -0.48 21.66 -18.31
CA VAL A 260 -0.48 22.24 -19.66
C VAL A 260 0.90 22.75 -20.01
N ASN A 261 1.32 22.44 -21.23
CA ASN A 261 2.50 23.04 -21.80
C ASN A 261 2.13 24.39 -22.43
N ASN A 262 2.58 25.49 -21.82
CA ASN A 262 2.27 26.84 -22.29
C ASN A 262 2.89 27.19 -23.65
N SER A 263 3.93 26.47 -24.12
CA SER A 263 4.57 26.78 -25.41
C SER A 263 3.81 26.26 -26.62
N ASN A 264 3.11 25.13 -26.49
CA ASN A 264 2.35 24.50 -27.58
C ASN A 264 0.86 24.27 -27.25
N GLY A 265 0.43 24.62 -26.04
CA GLY A 265 -0.95 24.51 -25.59
C GLY A 265 -1.45 23.10 -25.30
N ARG A 266 -0.59 22.08 -25.35
CA ARG A 266 -1.00 20.69 -25.09
C ARG A 266 -1.37 20.51 -23.62
N ILE A 267 -2.57 19.99 -23.38
CA ILE A 267 -3.03 19.57 -22.05
C ILE A 267 -2.14 18.39 -21.58
N GLY A 268 -1.84 18.37 -20.29
CA GLY A 268 -1.05 17.34 -19.62
C GLY A 268 -1.91 16.17 -19.15
N LEU A 269 -1.35 15.33 -18.29
CA LEU A 269 -1.96 14.07 -17.86
C LEU A 269 -3.36 14.23 -17.25
N VAL A 270 -3.62 15.29 -16.47
CA VAL A 270 -4.91 15.44 -15.78
C VAL A 270 -6.11 15.62 -16.73
N GLY A 271 -5.88 16.04 -17.97
CA GLY A 271 -6.97 16.24 -18.93
C GLY A 271 -7.47 14.97 -19.63
N TYR A 272 -6.79 13.84 -19.44
CA TYR A 272 -7.02 12.63 -20.24
C TYR A 272 -7.10 11.34 -19.43
N TRP A 273 -6.54 11.33 -18.23
CA TRP A 273 -6.54 10.18 -17.33
C TRP A 273 -7.57 10.39 -16.22
N ASP A 274 -8.25 9.33 -15.80
CA ASP A 274 -9.18 9.40 -14.66
C ASP A 274 -8.42 9.41 -13.33
N VAL A 275 -7.22 8.80 -13.30
CA VAL A 275 -6.34 8.74 -12.12
C VAL A 275 -4.89 9.02 -12.52
N VAL A 276 -4.25 9.93 -11.81
CA VAL A 276 -2.80 10.18 -11.89
C VAL A 276 -2.18 9.86 -10.53
N ALA A 277 -1.40 8.79 -10.48
CA ALA A 277 -0.74 8.31 -9.27
C ALA A 277 0.76 8.65 -9.28
N PHE A 278 1.28 9.08 -8.13
CA PHE A 278 2.68 9.44 -7.91
C PHE A 278 3.31 8.38 -7.02
N ASP A 279 4.22 7.59 -7.59
CA ASP A 279 4.99 6.60 -6.85
C ASP A 279 6.27 7.22 -6.27
N GLU A 280 6.73 6.63 -5.16
CA GLU A 280 7.85 7.15 -4.38
C GLU A 280 7.68 8.64 -4.05
N PHE A 281 6.46 9.09 -3.76
CA PHE A 281 6.20 10.50 -3.46
C PHE A 281 6.94 10.98 -2.21
N ALA A 282 7.24 10.06 -1.29
CA ALA A 282 8.08 10.29 -0.11
C ALA A 282 9.56 10.55 -0.45
N GLY A 283 10.18 11.44 0.33
CA GLY A 283 11.60 11.75 0.35
C GLY A 283 11.83 13.25 0.58
N ARG A 284 12.13 13.65 1.82
CA ARG A 284 12.39 15.05 2.22
C ARG A 284 13.38 15.82 1.34
N LYS A 285 14.38 15.12 0.77
CA LYS A 285 15.43 15.71 -0.09
C LYS A 285 15.02 15.93 -1.55
N LYS A 286 13.82 15.50 -1.96
CA LYS A 286 13.37 15.63 -3.36
C LYS A 286 13.08 17.10 -3.68
N ARG A 287 13.70 17.61 -4.74
CA ARG A 287 13.43 18.97 -5.23
C ARG A 287 12.07 18.99 -5.91
N THR A 288 11.23 19.90 -5.48
CA THR A 288 9.89 20.13 -6.05
C THR A 288 9.75 21.60 -6.41
N ASP A 289 9.15 21.86 -7.57
CA ASP A 289 8.79 23.21 -7.99
C ASP A 289 7.59 23.72 -7.18
N ARG A 290 7.75 24.83 -6.45
CA ARG A 290 6.65 25.45 -5.69
C ARG A 290 5.48 25.86 -6.59
N ALA A 291 5.76 26.28 -7.83
CA ALA A 291 4.72 26.66 -8.77
C ALA A 291 3.81 25.47 -9.12
N LEU A 292 4.38 24.25 -9.20
CA LEU A 292 3.59 23.04 -9.39
C LEU A 292 2.63 22.80 -8.23
N VAL A 293 3.12 22.91 -6.99
CA VAL A 293 2.31 22.68 -5.78
C VAL A 293 1.15 23.66 -5.71
N ASP A 294 1.37 24.94 -6.02
CA ASP A 294 0.31 25.95 -5.99
C ASP A 294 -0.76 25.71 -7.05
N ILE A 295 -0.38 25.28 -8.25
CA ILE A 295 -1.35 24.86 -9.29
C ILE A 295 -2.12 23.61 -8.83
N MET A 296 -1.43 22.65 -8.20
CA MET A 296 -2.07 21.45 -7.65
C MET A 296 -3.10 21.81 -6.56
N LYS A 297 -2.79 22.72 -5.63
CA LYS A 297 -3.76 23.18 -4.61
C LYS A 297 -5.05 23.69 -5.23
N ASN A 298 -4.95 24.51 -6.29
CA ASN A 298 -6.11 25.04 -6.98
C ASN A 298 -6.88 23.91 -7.69
N TYR A 299 -6.18 23.06 -8.43
CA TYR A 299 -6.78 21.94 -9.15
C TYR A 299 -7.50 20.95 -8.22
N MET A 300 -6.84 20.55 -7.14
CA MET A 300 -7.37 19.62 -6.13
C MET A 300 -8.61 20.18 -5.41
N ALA A 301 -8.78 21.50 -5.41
CA ALA A 301 -9.93 22.18 -4.82
C ALA A 301 -11.08 22.38 -5.80
N ASN A 302 -10.75 22.87 -7.00
CA ASN A 302 -11.70 23.47 -7.93
C ASN A 302 -11.88 22.65 -9.21
N ARG A 303 -11.11 21.57 -9.40
CA ARG A 303 -11.09 20.75 -10.62
C ARG A 303 -10.63 21.56 -11.84
N SER A 304 -9.88 22.63 -11.62
CA SER A 304 -9.48 23.56 -12.67
C SER A 304 -8.05 24.06 -12.49
N PHE A 305 -7.40 24.39 -13.59
CA PHE A 305 -6.07 25.01 -13.61
C PHE A 305 -6.01 26.10 -14.68
N SER A 306 -5.12 27.08 -14.49
CA SER A 306 -5.03 28.24 -15.38
C SER A 306 -3.96 28.06 -16.45
N ARG A 307 -4.30 28.43 -17.68
CA ARG A 307 -3.40 28.58 -18.83
C ARG A 307 -3.38 30.06 -19.24
N GLY A 308 -2.48 30.85 -18.65
CA GLY A 308 -2.47 32.30 -18.87
C GLY A 308 -3.76 32.94 -18.33
N VAL A 309 -4.68 33.33 -19.24
CA VAL A 309 -5.96 33.99 -18.92
C VAL A 309 -7.16 33.02 -18.94
N GLU A 310 -7.00 31.83 -19.53
CA GLU A 310 -8.09 30.85 -19.66
C GLU A 310 -8.02 29.77 -18.57
N THR A 311 -9.16 29.44 -17.97
CA THR A 311 -9.29 28.39 -16.96
C THR A 311 -9.77 27.10 -17.62
N LEU A 312 -9.00 26.02 -17.48
CA LEU A 312 -9.34 24.70 -18.01
C LEU A 312 -9.79 23.78 -16.88
N GLY A 313 -10.86 23.01 -17.12
CA GLY A 313 -11.36 22.00 -16.20
C GLY A 313 -10.79 20.61 -16.49
N ALA A 314 -10.60 19.80 -15.45
CA ALA A 314 -10.22 18.39 -15.54
C ALA A 314 -10.74 17.60 -14.33
N GLU A 315 -10.97 16.30 -14.50
CA GLU A 315 -11.63 15.46 -13.50
C GLU A 315 -10.73 14.39 -12.87
N ALA A 316 -9.45 14.34 -13.27
CA ALA A 316 -8.49 13.36 -12.78
C ALA A 316 -8.34 13.39 -11.25
N SER A 317 -8.40 12.22 -10.65
CA SER A 317 -8.07 11.97 -9.24
C SER A 317 -6.56 11.90 -9.06
N MET A 318 -6.06 12.37 -7.92
CA MET A 318 -4.63 12.38 -7.61
C MET A 318 -4.33 11.40 -6.47
N VAL A 319 -3.34 10.53 -6.67
CA VAL A 319 -2.94 9.56 -5.64
C VAL A 319 -1.47 9.72 -5.33
N PHE A 320 -1.12 9.84 -4.06
CA PHE A 320 0.26 9.98 -3.60
C PHE A 320 0.66 8.75 -2.79
N VAL A 321 1.68 8.04 -3.27
CA VAL A 321 2.15 6.80 -2.65
C VAL A 321 3.58 6.97 -2.19
N GLY A 322 3.86 6.70 -0.92
CA GLY A 322 5.18 6.88 -0.33
C GLY A 322 5.51 5.86 0.76
N ASN A 323 6.78 5.80 1.15
CA ASN A 323 7.22 4.96 2.26
C ASN A 323 7.50 5.81 3.50
N THR A 324 7.23 5.25 4.68
CA THR A 324 7.65 5.82 5.96
C THR A 324 9.03 5.27 6.34
N SER A 325 9.89 6.09 6.96
CA SER A 325 11.20 5.64 7.46
C SER A 325 11.16 5.20 8.92
N HIS A 326 10.22 5.72 9.70
CA HIS A 326 10.10 5.52 11.14
C HIS A 326 8.81 4.77 11.50
N THR A 327 8.75 4.26 12.73
CA THR A 327 7.53 3.66 13.28
C THR A 327 6.47 4.73 13.57
N VAL A 328 5.20 4.33 13.62
CA VAL A 328 4.08 5.22 13.96
C VAL A 328 4.29 5.95 15.29
N PRO A 329 4.59 5.28 16.42
CA PRO A 329 4.80 5.99 17.68
C PRO A 329 5.98 6.96 17.64
N TYR A 330 7.06 6.65 16.90
CA TYR A 330 8.17 7.58 16.70
C TYR A 330 7.72 8.85 15.98
N MET A 331 6.99 8.70 14.86
CA MET A 331 6.48 9.84 14.10
C MET A 331 5.52 10.68 14.95
N LEU A 332 4.60 10.05 15.71
CA LEU A 332 3.68 10.77 16.59
C LEU A 332 4.39 11.53 17.73
N LYS A 333 5.53 11.02 18.21
CA LYS A 333 6.32 11.65 19.29
C LYS A 333 7.20 12.80 18.78
N ASN A 334 7.79 12.65 17.60
CA ASN A 334 8.87 13.52 17.13
C ASN A 334 8.46 14.45 15.96
N SER A 335 7.38 14.15 15.25
CA SER A 335 6.90 14.90 14.10
C SER A 335 5.39 14.67 13.85
N ASP A 336 5.05 14.09 12.70
CA ASP A 336 3.70 13.84 12.20
C ASP A 336 3.71 12.70 11.16
N LEU A 337 2.53 12.23 10.72
CA LEU A 337 2.43 11.11 9.76
C LEU A 337 2.74 11.50 8.30
N PHE A 338 3.00 12.78 8.00
CA PHE A 338 3.43 13.30 6.71
C PHE A 338 4.93 13.63 6.66
N ASP A 339 5.68 13.24 7.67
CA ASP A 339 7.08 13.64 7.88
C ASP A 339 8.02 13.38 6.70
N GLU A 340 7.73 12.33 5.93
CA GLU A 340 8.51 11.92 4.78
C GLU A 340 8.20 12.70 3.50
N LEU A 341 7.18 13.55 3.49
CA LEU A 341 6.87 14.35 2.31
C LEU A 341 7.99 15.36 1.99
N PRO A 342 8.23 15.69 0.71
CA PRO A 342 9.08 16.81 0.36
C PRO A 342 8.55 18.11 0.99
N GLU A 343 9.45 19.00 1.40
CA GLU A 343 9.13 20.24 2.13
C GLU A 343 8.04 21.09 1.45
N ALA A 344 8.01 21.12 0.11
CA ALA A 344 7.00 21.86 -0.64
C ALA A 344 5.56 21.31 -0.48
N TYR A 345 5.41 20.03 -0.15
CA TYR A 345 4.12 19.36 0.08
C TYR A 345 3.77 19.23 1.57
N HIS A 346 4.75 19.43 2.48
CA HIS A 346 4.53 19.55 3.92
C HIS A 346 3.99 20.94 4.26
N ASP A 347 2.85 21.28 3.65
CA ASP A 347 2.15 22.55 3.77
C ASP A 347 0.69 22.27 4.18
N PRO A 348 0.21 22.79 5.32
CA PRO A 348 -1.17 22.66 5.77
C PRO A 348 -2.20 22.93 4.67
N ALA A 349 -1.99 23.95 3.82
CA ALA A 349 -2.93 24.32 2.77
C ALA A 349 -3.00 23.29 1.62
N TYR A 350 -1.90 22.56 1.38
CA TYR A 350 -1.86 21.44 0.44
C TYR A 350 -2.46 20.18 1.05
N LEU A 351 -2.03 19.83 2.26
CA LEU A 351 -2.50 18.63 2.98
C LEU A 351 -4.01 18.64 3.20
N ASP A 352 -4.59 19.82 3.44
CA ASP A 352 -6.04 20.00 3.60
C ASP A 352 -6.85 19.65 2.34
N ARG A 353 -6.18 19.50 1.18
CA ARG A 353 -6.79 19.04 -0.09
C ARG A 353 -6.85 17.53 -0.24
N LEU A 354 -6.23 16.76 0.67
CA LEU A 354 -6.28 15.31 0.68
C LEU A 354 -7.57 14.84 1.33
N HIS A 355 -8.38 14.03 0.64
CA HIS A 355 -9.67 13.58 1.20
C HIS A 355 -9.49 12.44 2.21
N HIS A 356 -8.48 11.61 2.03
CA HIS A 356 -8.28 10.40 2.84
C HIS A 356 -6.81 10.00 2.95
N TYR A 357 -6.42 9.51 4.12
CA TYR A 357 -5.10 8.93 4.39
C TYR A 357 -5.25 7.43 4.65
N ILE A 358 -4.65 6.59 3.80
CA ILE A 358 -4.51 5.15 4.05
C ILE A 358 -3.26 4.92 4.92
N PRO A 359 -3.41 4.39 6.15
CA PRO A 359 -2.29 4.00 7.01
C PRO A 359 -1.65 2.72 6.47
N GLY A 360 -0.64 2.86 5.60
CA GLY A 360 -0.01 1.73 4.92
C GLY A 360 0.71 0.77 5.87
N TRP A 361 0.94 1.13 7.14
CA TRP A 361 1.41 0.22 8.20
C TRP A 361 0.34 -0.74 8.73
N GLU A 362 -0.94 -0.48 8.47
CA GLU A 362 -2.03 -1.43 8.75
C GLU A 362 -2.27 -2.42 7.60
N VAL A 363 -1.59 -2.24 6.47
CA VAL A 363 -1.67 -3.13 5.31
C VAL A 363 -0.55 -4.15 5.38
N ASP A 364 -0.90 -5.43 5.34
CA ASP A 364 0.08 -6.50 5.36
C ASP A 364 1.04 -6.44 4.15
N ILE A 365 2.27 -6.89 4.37
CA ILE A 365 3.25 -7.08 3.30
C ILE A 365 2.74 -8.20 2.40
N ILE A 366 2.57 -7.90 1.11
CA ILE A 366 2.02 -8.84 0.14
C ILE A 366 2.97 -10.02 -0.07
N ARG A 367 2.42 -11.23 0.06
CA ARG A 367 3.12 -12.50 -0.17
C ARG A 367 2.48 -13.29 -1.31
N GLY A 368 3.22 -14.22 -1.90
CA GLY A 368 2.74 -15.05 -3.01
C GLY A 368 1.47 -15.86 -2.71
N GLU A 369 1.28 -16.23 -1.44
CA GLU A 369 0.10 -16.94 -0.93
C GLU A 369 -1.16 -16.08 -0.82
N MET A 370 -1.01 -14.74 -0.79
CA MET A 370 -2.13 -13.80 -0.65
C MET A 370 -2.91 -13.55 -1.94
N PHE A 371 -2.50 -14.18 -3.04
CA PHE A 371 -3.14 -13.99 -4.34
C PHE A 371 -4.21 -15.05 -4.56
N SER A 372 -5.37 -14.63 -5.06
CA SER A 372 -6.52 -15.50 -5.29
C SER A 372 -6.28 -16.49 -6.43
N ASN A 373 -6.86 -17.69 -6.28
CA ASN A 373 -7.03 -18.66 -7.35
C ASN A 373 -8.48 -18.73 -7.89
N GLY A 374 -9.40 -17.98 -7.28
CA GLY A 374 -10.82 -17.96 -7.65
C GLY A 374 -11.15 -17.07 -8.85
N TYR A 375 -12.44 -16.94 -9.15
CA TYR A 375 -12.93 -16.08 -10.22
C TYR A 375 -13.04 -14.63 -9.78
N GLY A 376 -12.65 -13.70 -10.64
CA GLY A 376 -12.86 -12.27 -10.42
C GLY A 376 -13.15 -11.56 -11.74
N PHE A 377 -13.64 -10.33 -11.67
CA PHE A 377 -13.87 -9.52 -12.87
C PHE A 377 -12.60 -9.36 -13.70
N VAL A 378 -12.75 -9.45 -15.02
CA VAL A 378 -11.71 -8.99 -15.93
C VAL A 378 -11.44 -7.52 -15.64
N VAL A 379 -10.16 -7.16 -15.49
CA VAL A 379 -9.74 -5.82 -15.06
C VAL A 379 -10.38 -4.69 -15.87
N ASP A 380 -10.50 -4.84 -17.18
CA ASP A 380 -11.11 -3.82 -18.04
C ASP A 380 -12.62 -3.67 -17.80
N TYR A 381 -13.34 -4.75 -17.47
CA TYR A 381 -14.77 -4.71 -17.20
C TYR A 381 -15.06 -3.88 -15.95
N ILE A 382 -14.38 -4.21 -14.84
CA ILE A 382 -14.54 -3.47 -13.59
C ILE A 382 -14.02 -2.03 -13.72
N ALA A 383 -13.00 -1.78 -14.54
CA ALA A 383 -12.52 -0.43 -14.81
C ALA A 383 -13.58 0.44 -15.52
N GLU A 384 -14.31 -0.09 -16.51
CA GLU A 384 -15.41 0.62 -17.16
C GLU A 384 -16.63 0.79 -16.24
N VAL A 385 -16.94 -0.20 -15.39
CA VAL A 385 -17.96 -0.07 -14.32
C VAL A 385 -17.62 1.14 -13.44
N LEU A 386 -16.42 1.18 -12.85
CA LEU A 386 -16.03 2.25 -11.93
C LEU A 386 -16.08 3.61 -12.62
N ARG A 387 -15.60 3.67 -13.87
CA ARG A 387 -15.64 4.89 -14.67
C ARG A 387 -17.06 5.37 -14.96
N SER A 388 -17.97 4.46 -15.32
CA SER A 388 -19.37 4.79 -15.60
C SER A 388 -20.10 5.38 -14.39
N MET A 389 -19.67 5.01 -13.17
CA MET A 389 -20.20 5.51 -11.91
C MET A 389 -19.59 6.86 -11.47
N ARG A 390 -18.53 7.36 -12.12
CA ARG A 390 -17.90 8.66 -11.80
C ARG A 390 -18.85 9.86 -11.78
N PRO A 391 -19.84 9.98 -12.69
CA PRO A 391 -20.78 11.10 -12.69
C PRO A 391 -21.82 11.04 -11.57
N GLU A 392 -22.05 9.85 -10.99
CA GLU A 392 -23.04 9.65 -9.93
C GLU A 392 -22.54 10.21 -8.59
N ASP A 393 -23.46 10.82 -7.85
CA ASP A 393 -23.21 11.36 -6.51
C ASP A 393 -23.99 10.55 -5.46
N HIS A 394 -23.26 9.99 -4.49
CA HIS A 394 -23.82 9.26 -3.34
C HIS A 394 -23.44 9.90 -2.00
N SER A 395 -22.95 11.15 -2.00
CA SER A 395 -22.48 11.85 -0.81
C SER A 395 -23.56 12.08 0.27
N ASP A 396 -24.84 12.02 -0.10
CA ASP A 396 -25.97 12.31 0.77
C ASP A 396 -26.68 11.06 1.31
N ARG A 397 -26.31 9.84 0.88
CA ARG A 397 -27.04 8.60 1.20
C ARG A 397 -27.07 8.26 2.69
N TYR A 398 -26.17 8.81 3.50
CA TYR A 398 -26.24 8.64 4.96
C TYR A 398 -27.24 9.58 5.65
N ARG A 399 -27.68 10.67 5.01
CA ARG A 399 -28.45 11.75 5.68
C ARG A 399 -29.82 11.32 6.20
N GLN A 400 -30.36 10.23 5.67
CA GLN A 400 -31.59 9.61 6.17
C GLN A 400 -31.44 8.98 7.56
N HIS A 401 -30.21 8.68 7.99
CA HIS A 401 -29.92 7.99 9.25
C HIS A 401 -28.98 8.77 10.16
N PHE A 402 -28.11 9.61 9.60
CA PHE A 402 -27.02 10.25 10.34
C PHE A 402 -26.80 11.70 9.92
N THR A 403 -26.33 12.52 10.85
CA THR A 403 -25.92 13.92 10.61
C THR A 403 -24.47 14.11 11.05
N LEU A 404 -23.60 14.52 10.13
CA LEU A 404 -22.22 14.88 10.48
C LEU A 404 -22.17 16.08 11.43
N SER A 405 -21.22 16.04 12.36
CA SER A 405 -20.94 17.14 13.29
C SER A 405 -20.97 18.53 12.63
N SER A 406 -21.52 19.52 13.35
CA SER A 406 -21.49 20.92 12.95
C SER A 406 -20.08 21.51 12.95
N ASP A 407 -19.17 20.92 13.74
CA ASP A 407 -17.80 21.40 13.90
C ASP A 407 -16.92 21.06 12.69
N ILE A 408 -17.35 20.09 11.87
CA ILE A 408 -16.64 19.66 10.65
C ILE A 408 -16.75 20.75 9.59
N SER A 409 -15.59 21.29 9.21
CA SER A 409 -15.46 22.33 8.17
C SER A 409 -15.97 21.84 6.82
N THR A 410 -16.26 22.76 5.89
CA THR A 410 -16.72 22.39 4.54
C THR A 410 -15.71 21.49 3.80
N ARG A 411 -14.40 21.70 3.99
CA ARG A 411 -13.36 20.89 3.35
C ARG A 411 -13.26 19.49 3.95
N ASP A 412 -13.36 19.41 5.28
CA ASP A 412 -13.41 18.12 5.97
C ASP A 412 -14.66 17.33 5.54
N ARG A 413 -15.79 18.03 5.44
CA ARG A 413 -17.06 17.45 4.97
C ARG A 413 -16.95 16.93 3.54
N ASP A 414 -16.32 17.67 2.64
CA ASP A 414 -16.06 17.23 1.25
C ASP A 414 -15.19 15.96 1.23
N GLY A 415 -14.13 15.90 2.04
CA GLY A 415 -13.29 14.71 2.14
C GLY A 415 -14.05 13.46 2.60
N VAL A 416 -14.91 13.61 3.63
CA VAL A 416 -15.80 12.54 4.09
C VAL A 416 -16.81 12.17 3.01
N HIS A 417 -17.47 13.16 2.39
CA HIS A 417 -18.47 12.96 1.34
C HIS A 417 -17.94 12.19 0.15
N LYS A 418 -16.76 12.56 -0.37
CA LYS A 418 -16.16 11.86 -1.51
C LYS A 418 -15.74 10.43 -1.17
N THR A 419 -15.17 10.21 0.02
CA THR A 419 -14.80 8.85 0.45
C THR A 419 -16.05 7.98 0.60
N PHE A 420 -17.08 8.51 1.28
CA PHE A 420 -18.35 7.82 1.48
C PHE A 420 -19.05 7.52 0.15
N SER A 421 -19.16 8.52 -0.73
CA SER A 421 -19.71 8.37 -2.08
C SER A 421 -18.97 7.29 -2.88
N GLY A 422 -17.64 7.32 -2.86
CA GLY A 422 -16.81 6.33 -3.55
C GLY A 422 -17.06 4.90 -3.06
N LEU A 423 -17.05 4.67 -1.75
CA LEU A 423 -17.34 3.35 -1.18
C LEU A 423 -18.78 2.91 -1.43
N MET A 424 -19.75 3.81 -1.33
CA MET A 424 -21.15 3.51 -1.68
C MET A 424 -21.29 3.07 -3.13
N LYS A 425 -20.62 3.75 -4.07
CA LYS A 425 -20.63 3.36 -5.50
C LYS A 425 -19.94 2.03 -5.76
N ILE A 426 -18.94 1.64 -4.96
CA ILE A 426 -18.25 0.36 -5.10
C ILE A 426 -19.07 -0.79 -4.50
N LEU A 427 -19.62 -0.58 -3.30
CA LEU A 427 -20.27 -1.61 -2.49
C LEU A 427 -21.75 -1.77 -2.79
N HIS A 428 -22.46 -0.65 -2.98
CA HIS A 428 -23.90 -0.58 -3.16
C HIS A 428 -24.27 0.34 -4.35
N PRO A 429 -23.76 0.07 -5.56
CA PRO A 429 -23.95 0.93 -6.74
C PRO A 429 -25.44 1.12 -7.12
N GLY A 430 -26.29 0.14 -6.84
CA GLY A 430 -27.74 0.20 -7.07
C GLY A 430 -28.55 0.67 -5.85
N GLY A 431 -27.90 1.12 -4.78
CA GLY A 431 -28.51 1.40 -3.49
C GLY A 431 -28.88 0.15 -2.69
N GLY A 432 -29.86 0.26 -1.79
CA GLY A 432 -30.36 -0.86 -0.97
C GLY A 432 -29.48 -1.25 0.22
N ALA A 433 -28.47 -0.45 0.57
CA ALA A 433 -27.67 -0.65 1.76
C ALA A 433 -28.53 -0.50 3.03
N THR A 434 -28.27 -1.37 4.00
CA THR A 434 -28.85 -1.31 5.35
C THR A 434 -28.30 -0.11 6.13
N ARG A 435 -28.95 0.26 7.23
CA ARG A 435 -28.49 1.35 8.10
C ARG A 435 -27.08 1.06 8.63
N GLU A 436 -26.82 -0.18 9.00
CA GLU A 436 -25.56 -0.66 9.58
C GLU A 436 -24.41 -0.61 8.55
N GLU A 437 -24.67 -1.03 7.31
CA GLU A 437 -23.68 -0.93 6.22
C GLU A 437 -23.36 0.53 5.88
N ILE A 438 -24.38 1.40 5.85
CA ILE A 438 -24.20 2.85 5.66
C ILE A 438 -23.34 3.43 6.79
N GLU A 439 -23.59 3.02 8.04
CA GLU A 439 -22.82 3.47 9.19
C GLU A 439 -21.36 3.00 9.15
N GLU A 440 -21.10 1.73 8.78
CA GLU A 440 -19.75 1.19 8.62
C GLU A 440 -18.95 2.04 7.61
N ILE A 441 -19.54 2.32 6.45
CA ILE A 441 -18.91 3.13 5.39
C ILE A 441 -18.69 4.57 5.86
N LEU A 442 -19.68 5.18 6.52
CA LEU A 442 -19.58 6.55 7.04
C LEU A 442 -18.48 6.67 8.09
N ARG A 443 -18.43 5.76 9.06
CA ARG A 443 -17.41 5.74 10.12
C ARG A 443 -16.01 5.61 9.53
N PHE A 444 -15.83 4.72 8.54
CA PHE A 444 -14.55 4.55 7.86
C PHE A 444 -14.13 5.79 7.05
N ALA A 445 -15.07 6.45 6.39
CA ALA A 445 -14.83 7.70 5.66
C ALA A 445 -14.40 8.85 6.58
N ILE A 446 -15.06 8.98 7.74
CA ILE A 446 -14.72 9.96 8.78
C ILE A 446 -13.31 9.70 9.32
N GLU A 447 -12.99 8.45 9.64
CA GLU A 447 -11.69 8.06 10.21
C GLU A 447 -10.52 8.50 9.31
N GLY A 448 -10.59 8.20 8.01
CA GLY A 448 -9.49 8.54 7.11
C GLY A 448 -9.33 10.03 6.85
N ARG A 449 -10.40 10.83 6.93
CA ARG A 449 -10.31 12.30 6.86
C ARG A 449 -9.83 12.90 8.19
N LYS A 450 -10.29 12.38 9.32
CA LYS A 450 -9.79 12.74 10.66
C LYS A 450 -8.27 12.59 10.72
N ARG A 451 -7.73 11.47 10.22
CA ARG A 451 -6.29 11.23 10.16
C ARG A 451 -5.56 12.35 9.42
N VAL A 452 -6.07 12.86 8.29
CA VAL A 452 -5.48 14.01 7.60
C VAL A 452 -5.53 15.27 8.49
N LYS A 453 -6.70 15.58 9.03
CA LYS A 453 -6.93 16.81 9.78
C LYS A 453 -6.10 16.88 11.08
N ASP A 454 -6.01 15.78 11.81
CA ASP A 454 -5.27 15.73 13.07
C ASP A 454 -3.78 15.93 12.86
N GLN A 455 -3.22 15.46 11.75
CA GLN A 455 -1.83 15.76 11.40
C GLN A 455 -1.64 17.21 10.96
N ILE A 456 -2.61 17.82 10.30
CA ILE A 456 -2.57 19.25 9.99
C ILE A 456 -2.56 20.08 11.29
N LEU A 457 -3.36 19.72 12.30
CA LEU A 457 -3.37 20.39 13.60
C LEU A 457 -2.03 20.29 14.35
N ARG A 458 -1.26 19.22 14.10
CA ARG A 458 0.11 19.07 14.62
C ARG A 458 1.11 19.98 13.91
N ILE A 459 0.96 20.16 12.60
CA ILE A 459 1.84 21.01 11.79
C ILE A 459 1.52 22.50 11.98
N ASP A 460 0.24 22.84 12.12
CA ASP A 460 -0.27 24.21 12.29
C ASP A 460 -1.26 24.29 13.46
N SER A 461 -0.73 24.71 14.61
CA SER A 461 -1.48 24.88 15.86
C SER A 461 -2.45 26.07 15.86
N THR A 462 -2.47 26.88 14.80
CA THR A 462 -3.41 28.02 14.69
C THR A 462 -4.81 27.59 14.24
N MET A 463 -4.95 26.37 13.72
CA MET A 463 -6.23 25.82 13.29
C MET A 463 -7.08 25.38 14.49
N ALA A 464 -8.39 25.59 14.39
CA ALA A 464 -9.34 25.17 15.42
C ALA A 464 -9.43 23.63 15.50
N GLU A 465 -9.47 23.11 16.72
CA GLU A 465 -9.77 21.70 16.97
C GLU A 465 -11.18 21.35 16.47
N VAL A 466 -11.30 20.16 15.87
CA VAL A 466 -12.55 19.68 15.26
C VAL A 466 -12.94 18.34 15.88
N ARG A 467 -14.19 18.22 16.32
CA ARG A 467 -14.75 16.95 16.80
C ARG A 467 -15.32 16.15 15.64
N PHE A 468 -14.56 15.15 15.20
CA PHE A 468 -15.00 14.21 14.17
C PHE A 468 -15.97 13.17 14.75
N GLY A 469 -17.15 13.09 14.14
CA GLY A 469 -18.23 12.21 14.55
C GLY A 469 -19.55 12.57 13.88
N TYR A 470 -20.60 11.85 14.25
CA TYR A 470 -21.94 12.01 13.71
C TYR A 470 -23.00 11.79 14.79
N LEU A 471 -24.20 12.32 14.54
CA LEU A 471 -25.40 12.07 15.32
C LEU A 471 -26.27 11.06 14.57
N ASP A 472 -26.91 10.14 15.29
CA ASP A 472 -27.98 9.32 14.72
C ASP A 472 -29.35 10.03 14.77
N THR A 473 -30.39 9.34 14.30
CA THR A 473 -31.77 9.87 14.28
C THR A 473 -32.33 10.16 15.68
N ASP A 474 -31.80 9.52 16.71
CA ASP A 474 -32.21 9.72 18.11
C ASP A 474 -31.43 10.88 18.76
N GLY A 475 -30.48 11.48 18.04
CA GLY A 475 -29.62 12.55 18.53
C GLY A 475 -28.45 12.04 19.38
N THR A 476 -28.15 10.73 19.36
CA THR A 476 -27.02 10.15 20.07
C THR A 476 -25.72 10.46 19.32
N TRP A 477 -24.72 10.93 20.04
CA TRP A 477 -23.40 11.26 19.49
C TRP A 477 -22.50 10.02 19.37
N HIS A 478 -21.96 9.83 18.17
CA HIS A 478 -21.00 8.78 17.82
C HIS A 478 -19.68 9.43 17.42
N GLY A 479 -18.69 9.40 18.34
CA GLY A 479 -17.33 9.87 18.08
C GLY A 479 -16.54 8.88 17.25
N VAL A 480 -15.66 9.37 16.38
CA VAL A 480 -14.78 8.53 15.56
C VAL A 480 -13.32 8.83 15.93
N THR A 481 -12.62 7.80 16.40
CA THR A 481 -11.18 7.81 16.70
C THR A 481 -10.41 7.13 15.58
N THR A 482 -9.13 7.47 15.42
CA THR A 482 -8.22 6.72 14.55
C THR A 482 -7.49 5.65 15.35
N ARG A 483 -7.01 4.59 14.70
CA ARG A 483 -6.29 3.51 15.40
C ARG A 483 -5.03 4.01 16.11
N GLU A 484 -4.35 4.99 15.55
CA GLU A 484 -3.17 5.62 16.12
C GLU A 484 -3.49 6.40 17.42
N GLU A 485 -4.69 6.97 17.49
CA GLU A 485 -5.22 7.63 18.69
C GLU A 485 -5.48 6.62 19.80
N ASP A 486 -6.08 5.48 19.45
CA ASP A 486 -6.43 4.43 20.40
C ASP A 486 -5.20 3.64 20.90
N GLU A 487 -4.24 3.34 20.02
CA GLU A 487 -3.04 2.56 20.36
C GLU A 487 -1.95 3.41 21.05
N TYR A 488 -1.83 4.69 20.71
CA TYR A 488 -0.78 5.58 21.20
C TYR A 488 -1.30 6.91 21.79
N PRO A 489 -2.28 6.89 22.72
CA PRO A 489 -2.93 8.10 23.21
C PRO A 489 -1.96 9.11 23.85
N ALA A 490 -0.90 8.62 24.49
CA ALA A 490 0.14 9.46 25.12
C ALA A 490 0.97 10.27 24.11
N HIS A 491 1.10 9.77 22.87
CA HIS A 491 1.83 10.45 21.81
C HIS A 491 0.89 11.18 20.85
N TYR A 492 -0.38 10.80 20.77
CA TYR A 492 -1.33 11.29 19.76
C TYR A 492 -1.80 12.74 19.97
N HIS A 493 -1.99 13.20 21.21
CA HIS A 493 -2.57 14.52 21.50
C HIS A 493 -1.55 15.58 21.94
N ARG A 494 -0.24 15.32 21.77
CA ARG A 494 0.80 16.29 22.16
C ARG A 494 0.80 17.50 21.21
N THR A 495 0.17 18.59 21.65
CA THR A 495 0.48 19.94 21.23
C THR A 495 1.78 20.41 21.91
N ASP A 496 2.58 21.20 21.18
CA ASP A 496 3.89 21.75 21.59
C ASP A 496 3.90 22.21 23.07
N PRO A 497 4.89 21.80 23.92
CA PRO A 497 5.03 22.25 25.30
C PRO A 497 5.10 23.77 25.51
N ARG A 498 5.20 24.57 24.44
CA ARG A 498 5.17 26.04 24.48
C ARG A 498 3.77 26.65 24.49
N ALA A 499 2.72 25.87 24.21
CA ALA A 499 1.35 26.33 24.31
C ALA A 499 0.78 25.98 25.69
N ALA A 500 1.06 26.82 26.69
CA ALA A 500 0.31 26.79 27.93
C ALA A 500 -1.16 27.14 27.63
N PRO A 501 -2.15 26.32 28.02
CA PRO A 501 -3.54 26.70 27.87
C PRO A 501 -3.87 27.77 28.93
N SER A 502 -4.34 28.93 28.46
CA SER A 502 -5.08 29.86 29.29
C SER A 502 -6.35 29.16 29.80
N ALA A 503 -6.40 28.92 31.10
CA ALA A 503 -7.61 28.50 31.78
C ALA A 503 -8.65 29.63 31.64
N ASP A 504 -9.69 29.40 30.85
CA ASP A 504 -11.06 29.83 31.15
C ASP A 504 -12.04 29.27 30.12
N GLY A 505 -12.91 28.38 30.57
CA GLY A 505 -13.91 27.72 29.73
C GLY A 505 -14.57 26.53 30.42
N ALA A 506 -15.06 26.74 31.65
CA ALA A 506 -15.81 25.72 32.38
C ALA A 506 -17.19 25.48 31.74
N VAL A 507 -17.51 24.21 31.47
CA VAL A 507 -18.88 23.69 31.29
C VAL A 507 -18.97 22.38 32.10
N PRO A 508 -20.07 22.13 32.85
CA PRO A 508 -20.04 21.24 34.00
C PRO A 508 -20.09 19.76 33.62
N ARG A 509 -19.21 18.96 34.23
CA ARG A 509 -19.29 17.51 34.22
C ARG A 509 -20.39 17.05 35.18
N ALA A 510 -21.35 16.29 34.66
CA ALA A 510 -22.24 15.47 35.46
C ALA A 510 -21.42 14.46 36.28
N ALA A 511 -21.74 14.35 37.57
CA ALA A 511 -21.06 13.48 38.51
C ALA A 511 -21.38 12.00 38.25
N PRO A 512 -20.38 11.12 38.24
CA PRO A 512 -20.55 9.76 38.72
C PRO A 512 -20.28 9.70 40.22
N SER A 513 -21.13 8.94 40.90
CA SER A 513 -21.09 8.56 42.30
C SER A 513 -19.74 7.98 42.74
N ALA A 514 -19.37 8.31 43.97
CA ALA A 514 -18.25 7.77 44.72
C ALA A 514 -18.34 6.24 44.88
N ASP A 515 -17.27 5.53 44.52
CA ASP A 515 -16.49 4.70 45.43
C ASP A 515 -15.38 3.97 44.64
N GLY A 516 -14.14 4.09 45.11
CA GLY A 516 -12.95 3.48 44.51
C GLY A 516 -11.78 4.45 44.42
N ALA A 517 -11.24 4.86 45.56
CA ALA A 517 -9.98 5.58 45.60
C ALA A 517 -8.84 4.66 45.14
N ASP A 518 -8.36 4.86 43.92
CA ASP A 518 -7.09 4.30 43.46
C ASP A 518 -5.97 5.16 44.07
N PRO A 519 -5.05 4.60 44.87
CA PRO A 519 -3.97 5.37 45.47
C PRO A 519 -3.01 5.83 44.38
N GLY A 520 -2.83 7.15 44.28
CA GLY A 520 -1.89 7.77 43.37
C GLY A 520 -0.51 7.13 43.47
N THR A 521 -0.04 6.63 42.34
CA THR A 521 1.33 6.18 42.13
C THR A 521 2.26 7.37 42.33
N ALA A 522 2.83 7.47 43.52
CA ALA A 522 4.05 8.22 43.74
C ALA A 522 5.11 7.76 42.72
N PRO A 523 6.03 8.64 42.26
CA PRO A 523 7.13 8.21 41.41
C PRO A 523 7.92 7.14 42.16
N SER A 524 7.82 5.89 41.72
CA SER A 524 8.65 4.81 42.25
C SER A 524 10.09 5.19 41.96
N ALA A 525 10.89 5.37 43.01
CA ALA A 525 12.33 5.48 42.86
C ALA A 525 12.82 4.33 41.96
N GLU A 526 13.53 4.66 40.87
CA GLU A 526 14.07 3.64 39.99
C GLU A 526 14.91 2.66 40.84
N PRO A 527 14.67 1.35 40.74
CA PRO A 527 15.41 0.38 41.54
C PRO A 527 16.90 0.51 41.22
N VAL A 528 17.73 0.69 42.25
CA VAL A 528 19.18 0.73 42.10
C VAL A 528 19.63 -0.59 41.48
N LEU A 529 20.18 -0.51 40.26
CA LEU A 529 20.66 -1.67 39.52
C LEU A 529 21.91 -2.24 40.19
N PHE A 530 22.02 -3.57 40.21
CA PHE A 530 23.14 -4.25 40.86
C PHE A 530 24.41 -4.17 40.01
N GLU A 531 25.53 -3.82 40.65
CA GLU A 531 26.88 -3.85 40.08
C GLU A 531 27.69 -4.97 40.73
N GLY A 532 28.41 -5.75 39.93
CA GLY A 532 29.22 -6.88 40.41
C GLY A 532 28.93 -8.20 39.70
N HIS A 533 29.42 -9.30 40.27
CA HIS A 533 29.35 -10.63 39.69
C HIS A 533 28.21 -11.48 40.27
N ARG A 534 27.51 -12.23 39.41
CA ARG A 534 26.52 -13.24 39.80
C ARG A 534 26.81 -14.56 39.11
N GLU A 535 26.75 -15.66 39.86
CA GLU A 535 26.81 -17.03 39.33
C GLU A 535 25.44 -17.71 39.39
N TYR A 536 25.16 -18.51 38.37
CA TYR A 536 23.95 -19.31 38.25
C TYR A 536 24.31 -20.78 38.12
N GLN A 537 23.59 -21.63 38.85
CA GLN A 537 23.85 -23.06 38.90
C GLN A 537 23.17 -23.79 37.75
N GLU A 538 23.79 -24.87 37.30
CA GLU A 538 23.20 -25.73 36.28
C GLU A 538 21.87 -26.35 36.77
N GLY A 539 20.85 -26.33 35.92
CA GLY A 539 19.49 -26.81 36.26
C GLY A 539 18.61 -25.78 36.98
N GLN A 540 19.14 -24.60 37.31
CA GLN A 540 18.36 -23.53 37.94
C GLN A 540 17.27 -23.01 37.00
N ARG A 541 16.08 -22.76 37.54
CA ARG A 541 14.95 -22.11 36.85
C ARG A 541 14.70 -20.71 37.44
N GLY A 542 13.84 -19.93 36.80
CA GLY A 542 13.51 -18.57 37.22
C GLY A 542 14.42 -17.49 36.63
N VAL A 543 15.32 -17.86 35.70
CA VAL A 543 16.21 -16.93 35.00
C VAL A 543 15.58 -16.54 33.65
N SER A 544 15.57 -15.26 33.32
CA SER A 544 15.14 -14.72 32.03
C SER A 544 15.96 -13.49 31.67
N PHE A 545 16.02 -13.15 30.38
CA PHE A 545 16.64 -11.89 29.94
C PHE A 545 15.91 -10.66 30.48
N ASP A 546 14.59 -10.76 30.67
CA ASP A 546 13.77 -9.70 31.28
C ASP A 546 14.23 -9.33 32.70
N ALA A 547 14.66 -10.31 33.50
CA ALA A 547 15.22 -10.05 34.83
C ALA A 547 16.73 -9.78 34.81
N LEU A 548 17.45 -10.43 33.89
CA LEU A 548 18.92 -10.48 33.88
C LEU A 548 19.56 -9.31 33.14
N LEU A 549 18.98 -8.90 32.01
CA LEU A 549 19.60 -8.00 31.03
C LEU A 549 18.76 -6.75 30.82
N VAL A 550 17.46 -6.89 30.55
CA VAL A 550 16.55 -5.78 30.18
C VAL A 550 16.63 -4.57 31.10
N PRO A 551 16.70 -4.69 32.45
CA PRO A 551 16.77 -3.53 33.33
C PRO A 551 17.98 -2.63 33.06
N TYR A 552 19.09 -3.21 32.61
CA TYR A 552 20.35 -2.52 32.28
C TYR A 552 20.38 -1.94 30.86
N LEU A 553 19.39 -2.29 30.03
CA LEU A 553 19.24 -1.83 28.65
C LEU A 553 18.19 -0.72 28.51
N ARG A 554 17.42 -0.44 29.56
CA ARG A 554 16.37 0.60 29.53
C ARG A 554 16.99 1.98 29.33
N GLY A 555 16.37 2.77 28.46
CA GLY A 555 16.83 4.12 28.11
C GLY A 555 18.05 4.17 27.18
N ALA A 556 18.62 3.03 26.80
CA ALA A 556 19.72 2.98 25.83
C ALA A 556 19.22 3.20 24.40
N SER A 557 19.86 4.10 23.66
CA SER A 557 19.58 4.31 22.23
C SER A 557 20.51 3.46 21.35
N GLN A 558 21.68 3.08 21.88
CA GLN A 558 22.66 2.23 21.20
C GLN A 558 23.10 1.09 22.12
N ILE A 559 22.92 -0.14 21.63
CA ILE A 559 23.29 -1.37 22.32
C ILE A 559 24.23 -2.16 21.40
N THR A 560 25.42 -2.50 21.88
CA THR A 560 26.35 -3.38 21.18
C THR A 560 26.41 -4.73 21.90
N LEU A 561 25.95 -5.78 21.22
CA LEU A 561 26.06 -7.16 21.67
C LEU A 561 27.19 -7.84 20.89
N VAL A 562 28.18 -8.34 21.63
CA VAL A 562 29.25 -9.17 21.11
C VAL A 562 28.98 -10.60 21.56
N ASP A 563 28.64 -11.48 20.61
CA ASP A 563 28.42 -12.92 20.87
C ASP A 563 28.85 -13.74 19.63
N PRO A 564 30.00 -14.43 19.69
CA PRO A 564 30.52 -15.21 18.56
C PRO A 564 29.63 -16.37 18.11
N TYR A 565 28.63 -16.75 18.92
CA TYR A 565 27.93 -18.01 18.77
C TYR A 565 26.52 -17.87 18.23
N VAL A 566 26.06 -16.74 17.69
CA VAL A 566 24.70 -16.64 17.11
C VAL A 566 24.65 -17.32 15.73
N ARG A 567 24.63 -18.66 15.71
CA ARG A 567 24.82 -19.48 14.50
C ARG A 567 23.71 -20.52 14.26
N MET A 568 23.13 -21.07 15.33
CA MET A 568 22.08 -22.08 15.30
C MET A 568 20.72 -21.49 15.64
N PHE A 569 19.64 -22.20 15.29
CA PHE A 569 18.26 -21.75 15.51
C PHE A 569 17.97 -21.33 16.96
N HIS A 570 18.37 -22.12 17.97
CA HIS A 570 18.13 -21.78 19.37
C HIS A 570 18.92 -20.53 19.83
N GLN A 571 20.08 -20.25 19.23
CA GLN A 571 20.88 -19.05 19.54
C GLN A 571 20.24 -17.81 18.90
N ALA A 572 19.78 -17.94 17.65
CA ALA A 572 18.99 -16.90 16.99
C ALA A 572 17.68 -16.62 17.75
N ARG A 573 17.03 -17.66 18.27
CA ARG A 573 15.86 -17.54 19.14
C ARG A 573 16.18 -16.76 20.42
N ASN A 574 17.28 -17.06 21.10
CA ASN A 574 17.68 -16.30 22.29
C ASN A 574 17.93 -14.82 21.95
N LEU A 575 18.56 -14.53 20.80
CA LEU A 575 18.68 -13.14 20.33
C LEU A 575 17.32 -12.48 20.12
N MET A 576 16.36 -13.18 19.50
CA MET A 576 15.00 -12.66 19.33
C MET A 576 14.31 -12.39 20.67
N GLU A 577 14.45 -13.30 21.65
CA GLU A 577 13.89 -13.11 23.00
C GLU A 577 14.54 -11.94 23.75
N LEU A 578 15.83 -11.62 23.48
CA LEU A 578 16.45 -10.40 23.97
C LEU A 578 15.88 -9.15 23.28
N VAL A 579 15.68 -9.20 21.96
CA VAL A 579 15.03 -8.12 21.19
C VAL A 579 13.62 -7.85 21.70
N GLU A 580 12.85 -8.90 22.00
CA GLU A 580 11.53 -8.80 22.64
C GLU A 580 11.61 -8.11 24.01
N GLY A 581 12.60 -8.47 24.83
CA GLY A 581 12.85 -7.83 26.12
C GLY A 581 13.17 -6.34 25.99
N ILE A 582 14.04 -5.97 25.05
CA ILE A 582 14.36 -4.56 24.74
C ILE A 582 13.10 -3.82 24.30
N ALA A 583 12.30 -4.42 23.41
CA ALA A 583 11.05 -3.83 22.92
C ALA A 583 10.03 -3.59 24.05
N SER A 584 9.92 -4.51 25.02
CA SER A 584 9.04 -4.32 26.19
C SER A 584 9.55 -3.28 27.21
N GLY A 585 10.86 -3.03 27.23
CA GLY A 585 11.51 -2.14 28.20
C GLY A 585 11.67 -0.70 27.72
N LYS A 586 11.55 -0.44 26.41
CA LYS A 586 11.68 0.90 25.82
C LYS A 586 10.32 1.60 25.68
N ASP A 587 10.35 2.91 25.57
CA ASP A 587 9.19 3.66 25.08
C ASP A 587 8.90 3.21 23.62
N PRO A 588 7.65 2.89 23.25
CA PRO A 588 7.30 2.48 21.88
C PRO A 588 7.79 3.45 20.81
N ALA A 589 7.89 4.74 21.14
CA ALA A 589 8.31 5.79 20.24
C ALA A 589 9.84 5.98 20.16
N ASP A 590 10.62 5.34 21.02
CA ASP A 590 12.08 5.38 20.94
C ASP A 590 12.59 4.37 19.91
N GLU A 591 13.56 4.79 19.10
CA GLU A 591 14.30 3.88 18.21
C GLU A 591 15.60 3.44 18.89
N VAL A 592 15.90 2.14 18.81
CA VAL A 592 17.08 1.54 19.42
C VAL A 592 17.92 0.85 18.35
N VAL A 593 19.21 1.16 18.29
CA VAL A 593 20.15 0.46 17.41
C VAL A 593 20.79 -0.68 18.20
N LEU A 594 20.53 -1.93 17.78
CA LEU A 594 21.18 -3.12 18.31
C LEU A 594 22.25 -3.59 17.32
N LYS A 595 23.51 -3.29 17.62
CA LYS A 595 24.66 -3.81 16.86
C LYS A 595 25.05 -5.18 17.39
N LEU A 596 24.88 -6.21 16.57
CA LEU A 596 25.34 -7.57 16.83
C LEU A 596 26.69 -7.80 16.14
N VAL A 597 27.70 -8.20 16.91
CA VAL A 597 28.98 -8.71 16.41
C VAL A 597 29.03 -10.21 16.65
N THR A 598 28.99 -11.01 15.57
CA THR A 598 28.97 -12.49 15.61
C THR A 598 29.97 -13.07 14.61
N VAL A 599 30.14 -14.39 14.61
CA VAL A 599 31.02 -15.12 13.67
C VAL A 599 30.19 -15.96 12.70
N GLU A 600 30.65 -16.05 11.46
CA GLU A 600 30.04 -16.89 10.43
C GLU A 600 30.11 -18.37 10.79
N ASN A 601 29.06 -19.10 10.44
CA ASN A 601 29.03 -20.55 10.60
C ASN A 601 30.02 -21.22 9.63
N GLN A 602 31.00 -21.96 10.19
CA GLN A 602 32.05 -22.64 9.44
C GLN A 602 31.68 -24.08 9.07
N ASP A 603 30.55 -24.60 9.52
CA ASP A 603 30.11 -26.00 9.35
C ASP A 603 29.45 -26.27 7.97
N GLY A 604 29.88 -25.54 6.93
CA GLY A 604 29.41 -25.71 5.55
C GLY A 604 28.37 -24.69 5.07
N PRO A 605 28.18 -24.59 3.73
CA PRO A 605 27.42 -23.50 3.10
C PRO A 605 25.93 -23.50 3.47
N GLU A 606 25.31 -24.67 3.67
CA GLU A 606 23.90 -24.75 4.04
C GLU A 606 23.61 -24.15 5.43
N ARG A 607 24.51 -24.39 6.40
CA ARG A 607 24.33 -23.87 7.76
C ARG A 607 24.62 -22.37 7.84
N LEU A 608 25.57 -21.89 7.03
CA LEU A 608 25.83 -20.47 6.86
C LEU A 608 24.61 -19.76 6.24
N GLN A 609 24.04 -20.34 5.18
CA GLN A 609 22.82 -19.82 4.55
C GLN A 609 21.67 -19.70 5.57
N LYS A 610 21.44 -20.75 6.38
CA LYS A 610 20.42 -20.71 7.45
C LYS A 610 20.69 -19.63 8.49
N GLN A 611 21.96 -19.40 8.87
CA GLN A 611 22.31 -18.32 9.80
C GLN A 611 21.89 -16.95 9.24
N TYR A 612 22.19 -16.67 7.96
CA TYR A 612 21.77 -15.42 7.31
C TYR A 612 20.24 -15.30 7.26
N GLU A 613 19.53 -16.39 6.96
CA GLU A 613 18.06 -16.40 6.95
C GLU A 613 17.47 -16.04 8.31
N TYR A 614 17.97 -16.64 9.40
CA TYR A 614 17.51 -16.32 10.75
C TYR A 614 17.77 -14.86 11.12
N LEU A 615 18.98 -14.35 10.84
CA LEU A 615 19.35 -12.97 11.17
C LEU A 615 18.54 -11.96 10.33
N LEU A 616 18.26 -12.28 9.07
CA LEU A 616 17.40 -11.46 8.21
C LEU A 616 15.95 -11.43 8.72
N GLN A 617 15.42 -12.56 9.17
CA GLN A 617 14.09 -12.63 9.78
C GLN A 617 14.03 -11.81 11.06
N ILE A 618 15.01 -11.94 11.96
CA ILE A 618 15.11 -11.14 13.19
C ILE A 618 15.17 -9.64 12.86
N LYS A 619 16.03 -9.24 11.91
CA LYS A 619 16.15 -7.83 11.48
C LYS A 619 14.83 -7.25 10.99
N LYS A 620 14.07 -8.01 10.19
CA LYS A 620 12.76 -7.59 9.69
C LYS A 620 11.72 -7.46 10.81
N SER A 621 11.65 -8.44 11.72
CA SER A 621 10.71 -8.43 12.83
C SER A 621 11.02 -7.32 13.86
N ALA A 622 12.31 -7.12 14.16
CA ALA A 622 12.77 -6.08 15.09
C ALA A 622 12.47 -4.66 14.58
N ALA A 623 12.57 -4.43 13.27
CA ALA A 623 12.30 -3.12 12.68
C ALA A 623 10.86 -2.64 12.91
N VAL A 624 9.89 -3.56 12.94
CA VAL A 624 8.47 -3.24 13.25
C VAL A 624 8.33 -2.67 14.67
N LEU A 625 9.21 -3.07 15.59
CA LEU A 625 9.23 -2.63 16.98
C LEU A 625 10.10 -1.38 17.20
N GLY A 626 10.63 -0.77 16.14
CA GLY A 626 11.56 0.37 16.24
C GLY A 626 12.97 -0.04 16.70
N ILE A 627 13.36 -1.30 16.48
CA ILE A 627 14.71 -1.79 16.82
C ILE A 627 15.46 -2.07 15.51
N VAL A 628 16.50 -1.28 15.24
CA VAL A 628 17.37 -1.46 14.08
C VAL A 628 18.47 -2.45 14.44
N VAL A 629 18.36 -3.67 13.94
CA VAL A 629 19.40 -4.69 14.12
C VAL A 629 20.45 -4.54 13.02
N ASP A 630 21.66 -4.14 13.43
CA ASP A 630 22.84 -4.11 12.57
C ASP A 630 23.72 -5.31 12.89
N VAL A 631 24.18 -6.03 11.87
CA VAL A 631 24.94 -7.28 12.04
C VAL A 631 26.30 -7.14 11.38
N GLU A 632 27.34 -7.33 12.19
CA GLU A 632 28.73 -7.36 11.75
C GLU A 632 29.31 -8.76 11.97
N PHE A 633 29.89 -9.33 10.92
CA PHE A 633 30.60 -10.61 11.00
C PHE A 633 32.08 -10.37 11.27
N ALA A 634 32.55 -10.81 12.42
CA ALA A 634 33.95 -10.75 12.80
C ALA A 634 34.70 -12.02 12.40
N ALA A 635 36.02 -11.91 12.25
CA ALA A 635 36.86 -13.07 11.99
C ALA A 635 36.81 -14.04 13.19
N PRO A 636 36.83 -15.38 12.98
CA PRO A 636 36.67 -16.36 14.05
C PRO A 636 37.69 -16.25 15.20
N GLN A 637 38.86 -15.65 14.94
CA GLN A 637 39.95 -15.48 15.91
C GLN A 637 40.00 -14.08 16.54
N SER A 638 39.16 -13.14 16.09
CA SER A 638 39.22 -11.75 16.55
C SER A 638 38.26 -11.44 17.70
N VAL A 639 37.32 -12.33 18.02
CA VAL A 639 36.29 -12.10 19.04
C VAL A 639 36.09 -13.35 19.89
N HIS A 640 36.51 -13.27 21.15
CA HIS A 640 36.32 -14.33 22.16
C HIS A 640 35.47 -13.88 23.34
N ASP A 641 35.52 -12.58 23.66
CA ASP A 641 34.73 -11.98 24.74
C ASP A 641 33.27 -11.89 24.34
N ARG A 642 32.36 -12.24 25.27
CA ARG A 642 30.92 -12.01 25.11
C ARG A 642 30.49 -10.91 26.05
N SER A 643 29.89 -9.86 25.50
CA SER A 643 29.47 -8.72 26.29
C SER A 643 28.34 -7.95 25.65
N ILE A 644 27.60 -7.22 26.48
CA ILE A 644 26.67 -6.18 26.04
C ILE A 644 27.17 -4.85 26.57
N THR A 645 27.29 -3.86 25.69
CA THR A 645 27.66 -2.49 26.05
C THR A 645 26.56 -1.53 25.60
N THR A 646 26.27 -0.51 26.40
CA THR A 646 25.23 0.49 26.10
C THR A 646 25.78 1.91 26.18
N ASP A 647 25.13 2.84 25.49
CA ASP A 647 25.41 4.28 25.56
C ASP A 647 25.05 4.93 26.92
N THR A 648 24.32 4.22 27.76
CA THR A 648 24.02 4.60 29.15
C THR A 648 25.16 4.30 30.14
N GLY A 649 26.25 3.68 29.67
CA GLY A 649 27.45 3.37 30.46
C GLY A 649 27.46 1.97 31.08
N TRP A 650 26.46 1.12 30.80
CA TRP A 650 26.49 -0.27 31.26
C TRP A 650 27.29 -1.18 30.34
N ARG A 651 28.15 -2.00 30.94
CA ARG A 651 28.83 -3.13 30.32
C ARG A 651 28.54 -4.42 31.08
N ILE A 652 27.97 -5.40 30.40
CA ILE A 652 27.60 -6.71 30.94
C ILE A 652 28.50 -7.75 30.31
N VAL A 653 29.35 -8.42 31.08
CA VAL A 653 30.20 -9.52 30.62
C VAL A 653 29.48 -10.84 30.82
N LEU A 654 29.31 -11.60 29.73
CA LEU A 654 28.50 -12.82 29.69
C LEU A 654 29.40 -14.05 29.59
N GLY A 655 29.39 -14.92 30.61
CA GLY A 655 30.22 -16.13 30.59
C GLY A 655 29.91 -17.07 29.40
N ARG A 656 28.65 -17.16 28.96
CA ARG A 656 28.20 -18.01 27.85
C ARG A 656 27.53 -17.25 26.70
N GLY A 657 27.62 -15.92 26.67
CA GLY A 657 26.82 -15.10 25.77
C GLY A 657 25.32 -15.28 26.06
N LEU A 658 24.50 -15.29 25.02
CA LEU A 658 23.05 -15.51 25.13
C LEU A 658 22.66 -16.99 25.24
N ASP A 659 23.57 -17.94 25.01
CA ASP A 659 23.29 -19.39 25.07
C ASP A 659 23.40 -19.96 26.50
N ILE A 660 22.58 -19.42 27.40
CA ILE A 660 22.52 -19.82 28.82
C ILE A 660 21.49 -20.91 29.11
N PHE A 661 20.55 -21.20 28.20
CA PHE A 661 19.48 -22.16 28.44
C PHE A 661 19.84 -23.57 27.98
N GLN A 662 19.32 -24.59 28.67
CA GLN A 662 19.36 -25.98 28.24
C GLN A 662 18.33 -26.23 27.13
N ARG A 663 18.49 -27.36 26.42
CA ARG A 663 17.55 -27.77 25.38
C ARG A 663 16.20 -28.07 26.01
N THR A 664 15.15 -27.44 25.49
CA THR A 664 13.76 -27.64 25.90
C THR A 664 13.05 -28.60 24.95
N SER A 665 11.85 -29.04 25.35
CA SER A 665 10.95 -29.83 24.50
C SER A 665 10.62 -29.08 23.21
N ASP A 666 10.49 -29.82 22.10
CA ASP A 666 10.04 -29.27 20.82
C ASP A 666 8.50 -29.07 20.77
N SER A 667 7.79 -29.39 21.86
CA SER A 667 6.33 -29.22 21.96
C SER A 667 5.93 -27.74 22.10
N PRO A 668 4.98 -27.24 21.29
CA PRO A 668 4.47 -25.88 21.42
C PRO A 668 3.61 -25.69 22.69
N PHE A 669 3.18 -26.77 23.34
CA PHE A 669 2.36 -26.75 24.55
C PHE A 669 3.18 -26.79 25.85
N ASP A 670 4.51 -26.90 25.77
CA ASP A 670 5.37 -26.78 26.93
C ASP A 670 5.55 -25.30 27.32
N LEU A 671 5.27 -24.96 28.58
CA LEU A 671 5.44 -23.60 29.10
C LEU A 671 6.90 -23.13 29.02
N ALA A 672 7.86 -24.05 29.12
CA ALA A 672 9.28 -23.75 28.93
C ALA A 672 9.60 -23.32 27.49
N THR A 673 8.77 -23.70 26.52
CA THR A 673 8.85 -23.16 25.16
C THR A 673 8.52 -21.68 25.17
N LYS A 674 7.43 -21.24 25.82
CA LYS A 674 7.01 -19.83 25.75
C LYS A 674 7.72 -18.89 26.74
N TYR A 675 8.05 -19.35 27.94
CA TYR A 675 8.59 -18.49 29.00
C TYR A 675 9.96 -18.96 29.49
N GLN A 676 10.97 -18.10 29.32
CA GLN A 676 12.36 -18.38 29.75
C GLN A 676 12.46 -18.77 31.23
N ARG A 677 11.63 -18.18 32.10
CA ARG A 677 11.62 -18.46 33.55
C ARG A 677 11.39 -19.93 33.90
N TYR A 678 10.76 -20.73 33.02
CA TYR A 678 10.54 -22.15 33.25
C TYR A 678 11.62 -23.05 32.62
N ARG A 679 12.58 -22.47 31.88
CA ARG A 679 13.72 -23.19 31.31
C ARG A 679 14.79 -23.40 32.35
N GLU A 680 15.45 -24.55 32.26
CA GLU A 680 16.67 -24.82 33.03
C GLU A 680 17.85 -24.13 32.36
N VAL A 681 18.72 -23.50 33.16
CA VAL A 681 19.95 -22.88 32.66
C VAL A 681 21.14 -23.86 32.72
N LYS A 682 22.11 -23.65 31.85
CA LYS A 682 23.48 -24.18 31.96
C LYS A 682 24.19 -23.39 33.07
N GLY A 683 25.21 -23.94 33.74
CA GLY A 683 26.00 -23.14 34.69
C GLY A 683 26.71 -21.96 33.99
N PHE A 684 26.57 -20.74 34.51
CA PHE A 684 27.22 -19.54 33.95
C PHE A 684 27.42 -18.42 34.98
N GLY A 685 28.37 -17.54 34.71
CA GLY A 685 28.57 -16.28 35.44
C GLY A 685 28.24 -15.06 34.57
N VAL A 686 27.77 -13.99 35.19
CA VAL A 686 27.56 -12.68 34.56
C VAL A 686 28.14 -11.58 35.45
N THR A 687 28.78 -10.59 34.85
CA THR A 687 29.33 -9.45 35.57
C THR A 687 28.75 -8.16 35.03
N TYR A 688 28.19 -7.34 35.92
CA TYR A 688 27.64 -6.02 35.61
C TYR A 688 28.63 -4.96 36.02
N LEU A 689 29.06 -4.15 35.06
CA LEU A 689 30.00 -3.06 35.24
C LEU A 689 29.35 -1.77 34.75
N ARG A 690 29.61 -0.69 35.49
CA ARG A 690 29.30 0.66 35.04
C ARG A 690 30.61 1.31 34.63
N GLU A 691 30.74 1.62 33.35
CA GLU A 691 31.86 2.40 32.84
C GLU A 691 31.50 3.88 33.02
N ASP A 692 32.25 4.58 33.88
CA ASP A 692 32.11 6.03 34.03
C ASP A 692 32.47 6.71 32.71
N ARG A 693 31.64 7.67 32.28
CA ARG A 693 31.84 8.44 31.05
C ARG A 693 33.10 9.31 31.07
#